data_AF-A0A964P8I0-F1
#
_entry.id   AF-A0A964P8I0-F1
#
_cell.length_a   1.000
_cell.length_b   1.000
_cell.length_c   1.000
_cell.angle_alpha   90.00
_cell.angle_beta   90.00
_cell.angle_gamma   90.00
#
_symmetry.space_group_name_H-M   'P 1'
#
loop_
_entity.id
_entity.type
_entity.pdbx_description
1 polymer ?
#
loop_
_entity_poly.entity_id
_entity_poly.type
_entity_poly.pdbx_seq_one_letter_code
_entity_poly.pdbx_strand_id
1 'polypeptide(L)'
;MRTLSFGLAVLLLVLLASSAPAQPPPAMKFNEVREIAPGVFFRFSQISATDKTVVFGGSNNIWIVFEDYVMVYDANFPKEAGDVIAAIRKTTDKPIRYVLDSHHHGDHAYGNAIYAKEGATIIAQTNCARLLRINGPQEFADAGKGKEGRKDIAGSYLKVPDLIFDEKLVFSDKKQHVELLFLGHAHTAGDAFLYLPKHKILCTGDACTNGPFNYMGHSDSASWIRVLEKAQQLDVKIVCPGHGPLAAKDVLTKQRRFFVELREHVKKGLAAGKDFEDILKSIDMPWHKEWTEIEANTRKAEARHVFDELTGRAMPWDLIEDFGIYEGPSPTKKDKGWAAPKKIVVPALMPARLRELKLIAPDVFFIPVKTADEAAKEAAGADAVLGFCTSDIVDANPKLRWIQVGHAGVEKDLVPELVRSDITMTNTARLYGPNVADQAMALLLALTRGLAPELHKQTAYKEHWKKLKDTSHAQELHGKTMLIVGMGGIGTQIARRADAFGMRVIAVDPNEAIVKPAFVFSLDRPAKMMELIPKADVVVLACPLTKETKGMFGASQFDAMRKSAHFINIARGGLVDQKAMMAALKEGTIAGAGLDVTDPEPLPDAHPLWKMTNVVVSPHIGGQSNGARDRAWRLFRENVRRFTAGEPLLCVVDKQKGY
;
A
#
# COMPACT_ATOMS: atom_id res chain seq x y z
N MET A 1 -47.56 -34.39 44.22
CA MET A 1 -47.96 -32.98 44.16
C MET A 1 -47.06 -32.27 43.16
N ARG A 2 -47.65 -31.75 42.08
CA ARG A 2 -46.98 -31.00 41.00
C ARG A 2 -46.72 -29.58 41.48
N THR A 3 -45.48 -29.09 41.40
CA THR A 3 -45.15 -27.67 41.61
C THR A 3 -44.93 -27.01 40.25
N LEU A 4 -45.81 -26.05 39.95
CA LEU A 4 -45.82 -25.23 38.74
C LEU A 4 -44.63 -24.26 38.71
N SER A 5 -43.95 -24.20 37.56
CA SER A 5 -43.03 -23.12 37.20
C SER A 5 -43.83 -21.93 36.66
N PHE A 6 -43.74 -20.78 37.33
CA PHE A 6 -44.24 -19.50 36.81
C PHE A 6 -43.17 -18.88 35.88
N GLY A 7 -43.48 -18.80 34.58
CA GLY A 7 -42.72 -18.02 33.62
C GLY A 7 -43.25 -16.58 33.59
N LEU A 8 -42.40 -15.61 33.95
CA LEU A 8 -42.69 -14.19 33.81
C LEU A 8 -42.19 -13.72 32.44
N ALA A 9 -43.10 -13.54 31.48
CA ALA A 9 -42.78 -12.94 30.18
C ALA A 9 -42.71 -11.42 30.34
N VAL A 10 -41.51 -10.84 30.21
CA VAL A 10 -41.30 -9.40 30.09
C VAL A 10 -41.53 -9.00 28.63
N LEU A 11 -42.65 -8.34 28.36
CA LEU A 11 -42.95 -7.75 27.05
C LEU A 11 -42.11 -6.47 26.90
N LEU A 12 -41.01 -6.53 26.15
CA LEU A 12 -40.22 -5.34 25.79
C LEU A 12 -40.93 -4.63 24.63
N LEU A 13 -41.60 -3.51 24.93
CA LEU A 13 -42.17 -2.63 23.91
C LEU A 13 -41.03 -1.83 23.26
N VAL A 14 -40.54 -2.28 22.11
CA VAL A 14 -39.59 -1.51 21.29
C VAL A 14 -40.39 -0.42 20.57
N LEU A 15 -40.34 0.80 21.10
CA LEU A 15 -40.76 2.00 20.38
C LEU A 15 -39.76 2.26 19.25
N LEU A 16 -40.08 1.78 18.05
CA LEU A 16 -39.46 2.22 16.81
C LEU A 16 -39.87 3.68 16.58
N ALA A 17 -39.08 4.62 17.10
CA ALA A 17 -39.13 6.00 16.65
C ALA A 17 -38.62 6.01 15.19
N SER A 18 -39.54 6.04 14.23
CA SER A 18 -39.22 6.39 12.86
C SER A 18 -38.77 7.85 12.85
N SER A 19 -37.46 8.08 12.84
CA SER A 19 -36.94 9.40 12.47
C SER A 19 -37.38 9.66 11.04
N ALA A 20 -38.23 10.66 10.84
CA ALA A 20 -38.54 11.15 9.50
C ALA A 20 -37.21 11.40 8.75
N PRO A 21 -37.10 11.03 7.47
CA PRO A 21 -35.91 11.31 6.69
C PRO A 21 -35.63 12.82 6.76
N ALA A 22 -34.41 13.19 7.17
CA ALA A 22 -33.99 14.58 7.19
C ALA A 22 -34.19 15.15 5.78
N GLN A 23 -34.90 16.28 5.67
CA GLN A 23 -35.09 16.91 4.36
C GLN A 23 -33.72 17.26 3.77
N PRO A 24 -33.49 16.96 2.48
CA PRO A 24 -32.24 17.31 1.84
C PRO A 24 -32.04 18.83 1.89
N PRO A 25 -30.80 19.32 2.08
CA PRO A 25 -30.53 20.75 2.06
C PRO A 25 -30.96 21.36 0.71
N PRO A 26 -31.33 22.66 0.67
CA PRO A 26 -31.73 23.31 -0.57
C PRO A 26 -30.65 23.19 -1.64
N ALA A 27 -31.06 22.93 -2.88
CA ALA A 27 -30.16 22.82 -4.03
C ALA A 27 -29.26 24.05 -4.15
N MET A 28 -27.98 23.82 -4.46
CA MET A 28 -26.97 24.86 -4.62
C MET A 28 -26.69 25.12 -6.08
N LYS A 29 -26.41 26.38 -6.43
CA LYS A 29 -25.96 26.77 -7.77
C LYS A 29 -24.45 26.58 -7.91
N PHE A 30 -23.97 26.42 -9.14
CA PHE A 30 -22.54 26.38 -9.42
C PHE A 30 -21.79 27.56 -8.77
N ASN A 31 -20.70 27.27 -8.05
CA ASN A 31 -19.88 28.20 -7.27
C ASN A 31 -20.58 28.88 -6.08
N GLU A 32 -21.79 28.45 -5.70
CA GLU A 32 -22.44 28.93 -4.47
C GLU A 32 -21.61 28.48 -3.25
N VAL A 33 -21.44 29.40 -2.32
CA VAL A 33 -20.77 29.18 -1.03
C VAL A 33 -21.81 29.25 0.07
N ARG A 34 -21.81 28.25 0.97
CA ARG A 34 -22.70 28.18 2.12
C ARG A 34 -21.91 27.89 3.38
N GLU A 35 -22.16 28.66 4.44
CA GLU A 35 -21.70 28.30 5.78
C GLU A 35 -22.62 27.21 6.33
N ILE A 36 -22.08 26.00 6.51
CA ILE A 36 -22.85 24.80 6.92
C ILE A 36 -22.77 24.51 8.41
N ALA A 37 -21.80 25.14 9.09
CA ALA A 37 -21.68 25.24 10.55
C ALA A 37 -20.78 26.44 10.86
N PRO A 38 -20.77 26.97 12.10
CA PRO A 38 -19.95 28.12 12.45
C PRO A 38 -18.48 27.96 12.06
N GLY A 39 -18.02 28.79 11.11
CA GLY A 39 -16.67 28.78 10.56
C GLY A 39 -16.36 27.60 9.61
N VAL A 40 -17.38 26.89 9.11
CA VAL A 40 -17.23 25.78 8.16
C VAL A 40 -18.04 26.08 6.90
N PHE A 41 -17.37 26.20 5.78
CA PHE A 41 -17.95 26.62 4.50
C PHE A 41 -17.85 25.52 3.47
N PHE A 42 -18.90 25.35 2.68
CA PHE A 42 -18.98 24.44 1.54
C PHE A 42 -19.22 25.25 0.26
N ARG A 43 -18.39 25.02 -0.75
CA ARG A 43 -18.54 25.56 -2.10
C ARG A 43 -18.95 24.45 -3.05
N PHE A 44 -20.11 24.62 -3.68
CA PHE A 44 -20.63 23.65 -4.63
C PHE A 44 -19.96 23.80 -6.00
N SER A 45 -19.35 22.72 -6.47
CA SER A 45 -18.90 22.55 -7.85
C SER A 45 -19.89 21.65 -8.60
N GLN A 46 -19.98 21.84 -9.91
CA GLN A 46 -20.90 21.07 -10.74
C GLN A 46 -20.11 20.16 -11.68
N ILE A 47 -20.64 18.95 -11.86
CA ILE A 47 -20.24 17.96 -12.85
C ILE A 47 -21.51 17.30 -13.38
N SER A 48 -21.52 16.90 -14.65
CA SER A 48 -22.60 16.13 -15.25
C SER A 48 -22.08 14.84 -15.84
N ALA A 49 -22.76 13.73 -15.53
CA ALA A 49 -22.45 12.42 -16.08
C ALA A 49 -22.99 12.22 -17.51
N THR A 50 -23.93 13.05 -17.95
CA THR A 50 -24.71 12.84 -19.19
C THR A 50 -24.72 14.06 -20.11
N ASP A 51 -24.63 15.27 -19.56
CA ASP A 51 -24.69 16.52 -20.31
C ASP A 51 -23.32 17.21 -20.36
N LYS A 52 -22.68 17.15 -21.53
CA LYS A 52 -21.36 17.73 -21.79
C LYS A 52 -21.36 19.27 -21.84
N THR A 53 -22.53 19.92 -21.82
CA THR A 53 -22.64 21.39 -21.79
C THR A 53 -22.48 21.95 -20.37
N VAL A 54 -22.66 21.11 -19.35
CA VAL A 54 -22.40 21.48 -17.96
C VAL A 54 -20.90 21.65 -17.76
N VAL A 55 -20.50 22.85 -17.32
CA VAL A 55 -19.10 23.17 -17.04
C VAL A 55 -18.60 22.32 -15.88
N PHE A 56 -17.52 21.57 -16.10
CA PHE A 56 -16.84 20.86 -15.03
C PHE A 56 -15.97 21.84 -14.23
N GLY A 57 -16.37 22.14 -13.00
CA GLY A 57 -15.67 23.06 -12.10
C GLY A 57 -14.73 22.38 -11.10
N GLY A 58 -14.35 21.12 -11.36
CA GLY A 58 -13.60 20.28 -10.43
C GLY A 58 -14.43 19.79 -9.24
N SER A 59 -13.78 19.54 -8.11
CA SER A 59 -14.42 19.04 -6.88
C SER A 59 -15.17 20.12 -6.09
N ASN A 60 -16.08 19.69 -5.22
CA ASN A 60 -16.58 20.51 -4.13
C ASN A 60 -15.42 20.87 -3.19
N ASN A 61 -15.41 22.10 -2.67
CA ASN A 61 -14.36 22.54 -1.75
C ASN A 61 -14.96 22.90 -0.38
N ILE A 62 -14.24 22.54 0.67
CA ILE A 62 -14.62 22.85 2.04
C ILE A 62 -13.49 23.61 2.69
N TRP A 63 -13.80 24.64 3.47
CA TRP A 63 -12.78 25.27 4.32
C TRP A 63 -13.29 25.52 5.73
N ILE A 64 -12.35 25.41 6.66
CA ILE A 64 -12.57 25.50 8.10
C ILE A 64 -11.74 26.67 8.62
N VAL A 65 -12.41 27.62 9.25
CA VAL A 65 -11.80 28.80 9.88
C VAL A 65 -11.49 28.48 11.34
N PHE A 66 -10.20 28.28 11.61
CA PHE A 66 -9.61 28.18 12.94
C PHE A 66 -9.44 29.57 13.55
N GLU A 67 -8.87 29.69 14.76
CA GLU A 67 -8.58 30.95 15.44
C GLU A 67 -7.62 31.83 14.63
N ASP A 68 -6.55 31.26 14.09
CA ASP A 68 -5.48 32.03 13.43
C ASP A 68 -5.27 31.72 11.95
N TYR A 69 -5.99 30.73 11.39
CA TYR A 69 -5.77 30.28 10.02
C TYR A 69 -7.01 29.62 9.41
N VAL A 70 -6.91 29.30 8.12
CA VAL A 70 -7.86 28.50 7.36
C VAL A 70 -7.21 27.17 6.97
N MET A 71 -7.97 26.08 7.11
CA MET A 71 -7.68 24.79 6.51
C MET A 71 -8.64 24.54 5.35
N VAL A 72 -8.13 24.08 4.21
CA VAL A 72 -8.92 23.75 3.02
C VAL A 72 -8.90 22.23 2.80
N TYR A 73 -10.03 21.69 2.39
CA TYR A 73 -10.20 20.32 1.92
C TYR A 73 -10.33 20.33 0.40
N ASP A 74 -9.42 19.63 -0.25
CA ASP A 74 -9.14 19.58 -1.69
C ASP A 74 -8.59 20.88 -2.29
N ALA A 75 -7.48 20.74 -3.02
CA ALA A 75 -6.79 21.82 -3.72
C ALA A 75 -7.44 22.18 -5.07
N ASN A 76 -8.27 21.29 -5.63
CA ASN A 76 -8.85 21.46 -6.95
C ASN A 76 -7.80 21.54 -8.08
N PHE A 77 -8.19 21.93 -9.30
CA PHE A 77 -7.24 22.31 -10.36
C PHE A 77 -6.63 23.69 -10.14
N PRO A 78 -5.51 24.06 -10.80
CA PRO A 78 -4.88 25.37 -10.62
C PRO A 78 -5.81 26.58 -10.80
N LYS A 79 -6.66 26.59 -11.84
CA LYS A 79 -7.60 27.70 -12.04
C LYS A 79 -8.65 27.74 -10.93
N GLU A 80 -9.29 26.61 -10.63
CA GLU A 80 -10.31 26.51 -9.59
C GLU A 80 -9.75 26.80 -8.19
N ALA A 81 -8.50 26.44 -7.90
CA ALA A 81 -7.80 26.78 -6.67
C ALA A 81 -7.78 28.31 -6.46
N GLY A 82 -7.53 29.08 -7.53
CA GLY A 82 -7.62 30.53 -7.51
C GLY A 82 -9.02 31.05 -7.16
N ASP A 83 -10.06 30.43 -7.75
CA ASP A 83 -11.46 30.79 -7.45
C ASP A 83 -11.83 30.48 -5.98
N VAL A 84 -11.34 29.36 -5.45
CA VAL A 84 -11.57 28.95 -4.06
C VAL A 84 -10.86 29.90 -3.10
N ILE A 85 -9.61 30.28 -3.37
CA ILE A 85 -8.89 31.29 -2.58
C ILE A 85 -9.68 32.61 -2.59
N ALA A 86 -10.14 33.07 -3.76
CA ALA A 86 -10.95 34.27 -3.85
C ALA A 86 -12.27 34.17 -3.07
N ALA A 87 -12.89 32.98 -3.00
CA ALA A 87 -14.07 32.74 -2.18
C ALA A 87 -13.75 32.75 -0.67
N ILE A 88 -12.65 32.12 -0.25
CA ILE A 88 -12.18 32.12 1.14
C ILE A 88 -11.97 33.56 1.62
N ARG A 89 -11.32 34.40 0.82
CA ARG A 89 -11.05 35.81 1.15
C ARG A 89 -12.32 36.66 1.33
N LYS A 90 -13.47 36.24 0.80
CA LYS A 90 -14.77 36.87 1.07
C LYS A 90 -15.39 36.46 2.41
N THR A 91 -14.90 35.38 3.02
CA THR A 91 -15.42 34.84 4.29
C THR A 91 -14.51 35.13 5.49
N THR A 92 -13.22 35.36 5.27
CA THR A 92 -12.22 35.59 6.32
C THR A 92 -10.94 36.20 5.75
N ASP A 93 -10.23 36.99 6.55
CA ASP A 93 -8.92 37.58 6.26
C ASP A 93 -7.74 36.70 6.69
N LYS A 94 -8.01 35.60 7.40
CA LYS A 94 -6.97 34.71 7.94
C LYS A 94 -6.14 34.02 6.86
N PRO A 95 -4.86 33.74 7.13
CA PRO A 95 -4.00 33.03 6.20
C PRO A 95 -4.48 31.59 5.98
N ILE A 96 -4.36 31.10 4.74
CA ILE A 96 -4.58 29.68 4.43
C ILE A 96 -3.30 28.96 4.82
N ARG A 97 -3.37 28.10 5.83
CA ARG A 97 -2.17 27.45 6.39
C ARG A 97 -2.05 25.99 5.99
N TYR A 98 -3.18 25.31 5.79
CA TYR A 98 -3.20 23.89 5.47
C TYR A 98 -4.18 23.61 4.32
N VAL A 99 -3.76 22.74 3.41
CA VAL A 99 -4.63 22.17 2.38
C VAL A 99 -4.48 20.66 2.44
N LEU A 100 -5.58 19.93 2.63
CA LEU A 100 -5.60 18.48 2.56
C LEU A 100 -6.03 18.05 1.16
N ASP A 101 -5.20 17.25 0.48
CA ASP A 101 -5.62 16.48 -0.67
C ASP A 101 -6.41 15.25 -0.20
N SER A 102 -7.69 15.15 -0.55
CA SER A 102 -8.46 13.93 -0.25
C SER A 102 -7.90 12.73 -1.01
N HIS A 103 -7.40 12.92 -2.23
CA HIS A 103 -6.71 11.92 -3.03
C HIS A 103 -5.91 12.56 -4.18
N HIS A 104 -5.22 11.74 -4.98
CA HIS A 104 -4.22 12.18 -5.95
C HIS A 104 -4.75 12.69 -7.30
N HIS A 105 -6.06 12.65 -7.56
CA HIS A 105 -6.60 13.06 -8.87
C HIS A 105 -6.56 14.57 -9.05
N GLY A 106 -6.58 15.01 -10.31
CA GLY A 106 -6.23 16.37 -10.67
C GLY A 106 -7.15 17.44 -10.09
N ASP A 107 -8.45 17.16 -10.04
CA ASP A 107 -9.47 18.03 -9.44
C ASP A 107 -9.52 17.98 -7.92
N HIS A 108 -8.56 17.30 -7.29
CA HIS A 108 -8.39 17.29 -5.83
C HIS A 108 -7.00 17.76 -5.41
N ALA A 109 -5.95 17.58 -6.22
CA ALA A 109 -4.56 17.84 -5.83
C ALA A 109 -3.76 18.82 -6.73
N TYR A 110 -4.15 19.06 -7.99
CA TYR A 110 -3.23 19.76 -8.92
C TYR A 110 -3.12 21.27 -8.66
N GLY A 111 -4.04 21.84 -7.89
CA GLY A 111 -4.04 23.21 -7.40
C GLY A 111 -3.05 23.47 -6.27
N ASN A 112 -2.37 22.45 -5.75
CA ASN A 112 -1.41 22.56 -4.65
C ASN A 112 -0.36 23.65 -4.85
N ALA A 113 0.13 23.83 -6.09
CA ALA A 113 1.11 24.86 -6.40
C ALA A 113 0.58 26.29 -6.17
N ILE A 114 -0.74 26.50 -6.28
CA ILE A 114 -1.37 27.80 -6.05
C ILE A 114 -1.43 28.09 -4.55
N TYR A 115 -1.83 27.12 -3.74
CA TYR A 115 -1.87 27.27 -2.28
C TYR A 115 -0.47 27.35 -1.65
N ALA A 116 0.51 26.60 -2.18
CA ALA A 116 1.89 26.68 -1.72
C ALA A 116 2.49 28.09 -1.93
N LYS A 117 2.11 28.79 -3.01
CA LYS A 117 2.50 30.19 -3.24
C LYS A 117 1.89 31.15 -2.21
N GLU A 118 0.73 30.82 -1.64
CA GLU A 118 0.11 31.53 -0.52
C GLU A 118 0.73 31.16 0.84
N GLY A 119 1.72 30.26 0.88
CA GLY A 119 2.38 29.80 2.09
C GLY A 119 1.70 28.64 2.82
N ALA A 120 0.73 27.97 2.18
CA ALA A 120 0.06 26.82 2.77
C ALA A 120 0.96 25.57 2.76
N THR A 121 0.89 24.78 3.83
CA THR A 121 1.45 23.43 3.92
C THR A 121 0.47 22.45 3.30
N ILE A 122 0.92 21.67 2.32
CA ILE A 122 0.10 20.65 1.68
C ILE A 122 0.16 19.35 2.50
N ILE A 123 -1.01 18.80 2.81
CA ILE A 123 -1.19 17.59 3.61
C ILE A 123 -1.78 16.50 2.71
N ALA A 124 -1.27 15.27 2.84
CA ALA A 124 -1.92 14.11 2.24
C ALA A 124 -1.71 12.85 3.08
N GLN A 125 -2.55 11.85 2.87
CA GLN A 125 -2.31 10.51 3.39
C GLN A 125 -1.09 9.87 2.68
N THR A 126 -0.37 8.98 3.36
CA THR A 126 0.88 8.36 2.86
C THR A 126 0.80 7.79 1.44
N ASN A 127 -0.26 7.06 1.10
CA ASN A 127 -0.47 6.51 -0.24
C ASN A 127 -0.82 7.59 -1.26
N CYS A 128 -1.60 8.61 -0.88
CA CYS A 128 -1.89 9.75 -1.74
C CYS A 128 -0.58 10.48 -2.11
N ALA A 129 0.24 10.81 -1.12
CA ALA A 129 1.55 11.43 -1.33
C ALA A 129 2.49 10.56 -2.18
N ARG A 130 2.46 9.24 -1.97
CA ARG A 130 3.23 8.28 -2.77
C ARG A 130 2.78 8.28 -4.23
N LEU A 131 1.47 8.21 -4.50
CA LEU A 131 0.93 8.20 -5.86
C LEU A 131 1.19 9.51 -6.59
N LEU A 132 1.06 10.66 -5.90
CA LEU A 132 1.45 11.96 -6.47
C LEU A 132 2.94 12.03 -6.82
N ARG A 133 3.83 11.35 -6.08
CA ARG A 133 5.27 11.30 -6.39
C ARG A 133 5.60 10.37 -7.55
N ILE A 134 4.95 9.20 -7.61
CA ILE A 134 5.28 8.15 -8.59
C ILE A 134 4.57 8.41 -9.92
N ASN A 135 3.25 8.55 -9.89
CA ASN A 135 2.43 8.66 -11.09
C ASN A 135 2.19 10.12 -11.50
N GLY A 136 2.08 10.99 -10.49
CA GLY A 136 1.71 12.38 -10.65
C GLY A 136 2.51 13.15 -11.71
N PRO A 137 3.85 13.01 -11.84
CA PRO A 137 4.59 13.78 -12.85
C PRO A 137 4.13 13.51 -14.29
N GLN A 138 3.87 12.24 -14.62
CA GLN A 138 3.41 11.87 -15.96
C GLN A 138 1.93 12.23 -16.15
N GLU A 139 1.08 11.93 -15.17
CA GLU A 139 -0.37 12.23 -15.22
C GLU A 139 -0.63 13.73 -15.30
N PHE A 140 0.09 14.54 -14.51
CA PHE A 140 0.01 16.00 -14.53
C PHE A 140 0.44 16.56 -15.89
N ALA A 141 1.56 16.06 -16.43
CA ALA A 141 2.02 16.47 -17.75
C ALA A 141 1.01 16.11 -18.84
N ASP A 142 0.40 14.91 -18.77
CA ASP A 142 -0.58 14.47 -19.76
C ASP A 142 -1.90 15.24 -19.66
N ALA A 143 -2.33 15.61 -18.45
CA ALA A 143 -3.50 16.45 -18.22
C ALA A 143 -3.36 17.87 -18.84
N GLY A 144 -2.13 18.35 -19.01
CA GLY A 144 -1.82 19.62 -19.68
C GLY A 144 -1.58 19.53 -21.19
N LYS A 145 -1.49 18.31 -21.77
CA LYS A 145 -1.08 18.11 -23.17
C LYS A 145 -2.25 18.06 -24.15
N GLY A 146 -1.98 18.48 -25.39
CA GLY A 146 -2.89 18.34 -26.52
C GLY A 146 -3.99 19.40 -26.58
N LYS A 147 -4.88 19.28 -27.57
CA LYS A 147 -5.97 20.25 -27.80
C LYS A 147 -7.04 20.22 -26.71
N GLU A 148 -7.20 19.08 -26.05
CA GLU A 148 -8.15 18.86 -24.94
C GLU A 148 -7.48 19.04 -23.56
N GLY A 149 -6.16 19.24 -23.52
CA GLY A 149 -5.41 19.45 -22.29
C GLY A 149 -5.75 20.78 -21.62
N ARG A 150 -5.67 20.79 -20.29
CA ARG A 150 -5.95 21.95 -19.46
C ARG A 150 -4.79 22.94 -19.49
N LYS A 151 -5.04 24.15 -20.01
CA LYS A 151 -4.03 25.21 -20.14
C LYS A 151 -3.48 25.69 -18.78
N ASP A 152 -4.33 25.70 -17.75
CA ASP A 152 -3.93 26.08 -16.39
C ASP A 152 -2.99 25.07 -15.74
N ILE A 153 -3.12 23.78 -16.08
CA ILE A 153 -2.15 22.74 -15.70
C ILE A 153 -0.84 22.95 -16.45
N ALA A 154 -0.88 23.14 -17.77
CA ALA A 154 0.31 23.36 -18.59
C ALA A 154 1.13 24.59 -18.16
N GLY A 155 0.48 25.60 -17.58
CA GLY A 155 1.11 26.80 -17.02
C GLY A 155 1.50 26.70 -15.54
N SER A 156 1.34 25.54 -14.91
CA SER A 156 1.64 25.30 -13.50
C SER A 156 2.69 24.19 -13.33
N TYR A 157 2.95 23.76 -12.10
CA TYR A 157 3.81 22.63 -11.78
C TYR A 157 3.15 21.73 -10.74
N LEU A 158 3.52 20.45 -10.73
CA LEU A 158 3.05 19.52 -9.72
C LEU A 158 3.74 19.81 -8.38
N LYS A 159 2.98 20.26 -7.39
CA LYS A 159 3.44 20.39 -6.00
C LYS A 159 3.01 19.14 -5.22
N VAL A 160 4.00 18.40 -4.72
CA VAL A 160 3.78 17.23 -3.86
C VAL A 160 3.54 17.63 -2.39
N PRO A 161 2.89 16.78 -1.57
CA PRO A 161 2.60 17.06 -0.17
C PRO A 161 3.85 17.29 0.71
N ASP A 162 3.72 18.21 1.67
CA ASP A 162 4.75 18.60 2.65
C ASP A 162 4.62 17.81 3.95
N LEU A 163 3.39 17.62 4.42
CA LEU A 163 3.04 16.89 5.64
C LEU A 163 2.25 15.64 5.27
N ILE A 164 2.61 14.51 5.88
CA ILE A 164 2.07 13.21 5.55
C ILE A 164 1.59 12.51 6.81
N PHE A 165 0.44 11.83 6.74
CA PHE A 165 -0.09 11.03 7.83
C PHE A 165 -0.47 9.62 7.35
N ASP A 166 -0.36 8.64 8.25
CA ASP A 166 -0.69 7.24 7.95
C ASP A 166 -2.18 6.95 8.19
N GLU A 167 -2.61 6.99 9.46
CA GLU A 167 -3.97 6.61 9.87
C GLU A 167 -4.83 7.79 10.32
N LYS A 168 -4.27 8.65 11.18
CA LYS A 168 -5.00 9.79 11.75
C LYS A 168 -4.06 10.97 12.02
N LEU A 169 -4.53 12.17 11.72
CA LEU A 169 -3.90 13.44 12.11
C LEU A 169 -4.96 14.38 12.66
N VAL A 170 -4.66 15.08 13.77
CA VAL A 170 -5.65 15.92 14.47
C VAL A 170 -5.17 17.36 14.52
N PHE A 171 -6.09 18.29 14.25
CA PHE A 171 -5.89 19.73 14.40
C PHE A 171 -7.00 20.29 15.29
N SER A 172 -6.60 20.98 16.36
CA SER A 172 -7.57 21.49 17.34
C SER A 172 -7.16 22.86 17.87
N ASP A 173 -8.15 23.72 18.06
CA ASP A 173 -8.07 24.96 18.83
C ASP A 173 -9.36 25.14 19.65
N LYS A 174 -9.64 26.35 20.16
CA LYS A 174 -10.86 26.60 20.93
C LYS A 174 -12.14 26.61 20.08
N LYS A 175 -12.04 26.83 18.76
CA LYS A 175 -13.16 26.93 17.83
C LYS A 175 -13.46 25.60 17.16
N GLN A 176 -12.43 24.91 16.69
CA GLN A 176 -12.52 23.76 15.80
C GLN A 176 -11.72 22.57 16.35
N HIS A 177 -12.23 21.37 16.08
CA HIS A 177 -11.52 20.11 16.27
C HIS A 177 -11.74 19.29 15.00
N VAL A 178 -10.66 19.04 14.27
CA VAL A 178 -10.65 18.36 12.98
C VAL A 178 -9.82 17.09 13.10
N GLU A 179 -10.38 15.99 12.59
CA GLU A 179 -9.68 14.72 12.45
C GLU A 179 -9.55 14.39 10.97
N LEU A 180 -8.31 14.26 10.49
CA LEU A 180 -8.01 13.69 9.19
C LEU A 180 -7.88 12.18 9.38
N LEU A 181 -8.63 11.40 8.61
CA LEU A 181 -8.76 9.96 8.81
C LEU A 181 -8.45 9.22 7.52
N PHE A 182 -7.70 8.13 7.62
CA PHE A 182 -7.60 7.11 6.58
C PHE A 182 -8.44 5.91 7.00
N LEU A 183 -9.49 5.61 6.22
CA LEU A 183 -10.41 4.51 6.53
C LEU A 183 -10.10 3.24 5.69
N GLY A 184 -9.24 3.36 4.69
CA GLY A 184 -8.86 2.31 3.74
C GLY A 184 -9.00 2.79 2.29
N HIS A 185 -8.69 1.91 1.34
CA HIS A 185 -8.88 2.16 -0.09
C HIS A 185 -10.36 2.16 -0.47
N ALA A 186 -10.85 3.28 -1.00
CA ALA A 186 -12.14 3.38 -1.66
C ALA A 186 -11.97 3.75 -3.14
N HIS A 187 -12.07 5.04 -3.46
CA HIS A 187 -11.84 5.62 -4.77
C HIS A 187 -10.37 5.52 -5.20
N THR A 188 -9.45 5.77 -4.26
CA THR A 188 -8.01 5.60 -4.42
C THR A 188 -7.34 5.04 -3.15
N ALA A 189 -6.14 4.50 -3.30
CA ALA A 189 -5.36 3.94 -2.20
C ALA A 189 -5.06 4.91 -1.04
N GLY A 190 -5.23 6.21 -1.28
CA GLY A 190 -4.87 7.28 -0.35
C GLY A 190 -6.03 8.16 0.07
N ASP A 191 -7.28 7.67 -0.02
CA ASP A 191 -8.46 8.45 0.33
C ASP A 191 -8.43 8.93 1.78
N ALA A 192 -8.25 10.24 1.94
CA ALA A 192 -8.34 10.93 3.22
C ALA A 192 -9.75 11.47 3.43
N PHE A 193 -10.23 11.37 4.66
CA PHE A 193 -11.49 11.96 5.12
C PHE A 193 -11.18 13.10 6.09
N LEU A 194 -12.03 14.12 6.11
CA LEU A 194 -12.01 15.16 7.15
C LEU A 194 -13.28 15.07 7.99
N TYR A 195 -13.12 14.77 9.27
CA TYR A 195 -14.23 14.67 10.23
C TYR A 195 -14.17 15.81 11.26
N LEU A 196 -15.32 16.45 11.47
CA LEU A 196 -15.55 17.50 12.46
C LEU A 196 -16.52 16.97 13.52
N PRO A 197 -16.06 16.30 14.61
CA PRO A 197 -16.94 15.68 15.60
C PRO A 197 -17.92 16.66 16.24
N LYS A 198 -17.46 17.89 16.55
CA LYS A 198 -18.28 18.96 17.14
C LYS A 198 -19.50 19.30 16.29
N HIS A 199 -19.32 19.37 14.97
CA HIS A 199 -20.36 19.77 14.02
C HIS A 199 -21.07 18.57 13.39
N LYS A 200 -20.56 17.35 13.60
CA LYS A 200 -21.04 16.11 12.97
C LYS A 200 -20.98 16.19 11.44
N ILE A 201 -19.90 16.77 10.90
CA ILE A 201 -19.68 16.93 9.46
C ILE A 201 -18.57 15.99 9.03
N LEU A 202 -18.77 15.28 7.92
CA LEU A 202 -17.76 14.43 7.28
C LEU A 202 -17.56 14.89 5.83
N CYS A 203 -16.33 15.25 5.48
CA CYS A 203 -15.90 15.44 4.10
C CYS A 203 -15.25 14.15 3.61
N THR A 204 -15.67 13.67 2.45
CA THR A 204 -15.31 12.31 1.98
C THR A 204 -14.43 12.31 0.74
N GLY A 205 -14.27 13.46 0.07
CA GLY A 205 -13.77 13.48 -1.29
C GLY A 205 -14.61 12.51 -2.13
N ASP A 206 -13.96 11.80 -3.05
CA ASP A 206 -14.64 10.86 -3.92
C ASP A 206 -14.90 9.48 -3.31
N ALA A 207 -14.38 9.19 -2.11
CA ALA A 207 -14.75 7.97 -1.38
C ALA A 207 -16.26 7.91 -1.05
N CYS A 208 -16.98 9.04 -1.12
CA CYS A 208 -18.42 9.05 -1.28
C CYS A 208 -18.84 10.25 -2.15
N THR A 209 -19.49 9.98 -3.28
CA THR A 209 -20.16 10.98 -4.10
C THR A 209 -21.67 10.99 -3.83
N ASN A 210 -22.37 12.06 -4.20
CA ASN A 210 -23.83 12.11 -4.16
C ASN A 210 -24.40 12.18 -5.57
N GLY A 211 -24.67 11.00 -6.15
CA GLY A 211 -25.09 10.85 -7.54
C GLY A 211 -24.22 9.83 -8.28
N PRO A 212 -24.34 9.75 -9.62
CA PRO A 212 -23.70 8.72 -10.43
C PRO A 212 -22.28 9.14 -10.85
N PHE A 213 -21.46 9.58 -9.90
CA PHE A 213 -20.14 10.19 -10.14
C PHE A 213 -18.97 9.28 -9.77
N ASN A 214 -19.23 8.00 -9.49
CA ASN A 214 -18.18 7.05 -9.14
C ASN A 214 -17.23 6.81 -10.31
N TYR A 215 -15.98 7.23 -10.17
CA TYR A 215 -14.91 6.86 -11.10
C TYR A 215 -14.08 5.72 -10.49
N MET A 216 -14.01 4.58 -11.18
CA MET A 216 -13.41 3.35 -10.63
C MET A 216 -12.00 3.07 -11.18
N GLY A 217 -11.35 4.03 -11.83
CA GLY A 217 -10.05 3.77 -12.49
C GLY A 217 -8.94 3.32 -11.53
N HIS A 218 -9.03 3.75 -10.26
CA HIS A 218 -8.03 3.47 -9.23
C HIS A 218 -8.62 2.83 -7.98
N SER A 219 -9.85 2.32 -8.04
CA SER A 219 -10.60 1.86 -6.87
C SER A 219 -10.38 0.38 -6.54
N ASP A 220 -10.74 0.00 -5.32
CA ASP A 220 -11.03 -1.38 -4.93
C ASP A 220 -12.45 -1.43 -4.34
N SER A 221 -13.41 -1.95 -5.11
CA SER A 221 -14.82 -1.93 -4.71
C SER A 221 -15.15 -2.83 -3.51
N ALA A 222 -14.34 -3.84 -3.21
CA ALA A 222 -14.51 -4.65 -2.01
C ALA A 222 -14.08 -3.88 -0.75
N SER A 223 -12.96 -3.16 -0.85
CA SER A 223 -12.45 -2.29 0.19
C SER A 223 -13.33 -1.05 0.36
N TRP A 224 -13.83 -0.47 -0.73
CA TRP A 224 -14.73 0.67 -0.73
C TRP A 224 -15.98 0.41 0.13
N ILE A 225 -16.56 -0.79 0.03
CA ILE A 225 -17.68 -1.19 0.90
C ILE A 225 -17.30 -1.10 2.39
N ARG A 226 -16.14 -1.65 2.78
CA ARG A 226 -15.66 -1.62 4.17
C ARG A 226 -15.33 -0.20 4.64
N VAL A 227 -14.79 0.64 3.75
CA VAL A 227 -14.51 2.06 4.02
C VAL A 227 -15.82 2.80 4.33
N LEU A 228 -16.86 2.60 3.50
CA LEU A 228 -18.18 3.20 3.73
C LEU A 228 -18.81 2.68 5.03
N GLU A 229 -18.65 1.39 5.37
CA GLU A 229 -19.09 0.84 6.66
C GLU A 229 -18.40 1.52 7.85
N LYS A 230 -17.09 1.74 7.77
CA LYS A 230 -16.34 2.48 8.80
C LYS A 230 -16.81 3.92 8.90
N ALA A 231 -16.98 4.61 7.78
CA ALA A 231 -17.50 5.99 7.75
C ALA A 231 -18.90 6.09 8.37
N GLN A 232 -19.75 5.07 8.16
CA GLN A 232 -21.08 4.98 8.78
C GLN A 232 -21.04 4.80 10.31
N GLN A 233 -19.93 4.34 10.90
CA GLN A 233 -19.81 4.26 12.36
C GLN A 233 -19.56 5.63 13.01
N LEU A 234 -19.17 6.65 12.23
CA LEU A 234 -18.98 8.01 12.75
C LEU A 234 -20.33 8.69 13.06
N ASP A 235 -20.36 9.53 14.09
CA ASP A 235 -21.54 10.33 14.47
C ASP A 235 -21.68 11.54 13.53
N VAL A 236 -22.24 11.29 12.34
CA VAL A 236 -22.35 12.25 11.24
C VAL A 236 -23.80 12.66 11.01
N LYS A 237 -24.02 13.95 10.79
CA LYS A 237 -25.28 14.53 10.31
C LYS A 237 -25.18 15.01 8.87
N ILE A 238 -24.08 15.67 8.51
CA ILE A 238 -23.86 16.26 7.18
C ILE A 238 -22.68 15.56 6.52
N VAL A 239 -22.86 15.15 5.27
CA VAL A 239 -21.81 14.62 4.41
C VAL A 239 -21.54 15.63 3.30
N CYS A 240 -20.25 15.99 3.16
CA CYS A 240 -19.72 16.83 2.09
C CYS A 240 -19.01 15.93 1.07
N PRO A 241 -19.69 15.50 0.00
CA PRO A 241 -19.09 14.64 -1.02
C PRO A 241 -18.11 15.40 -1.91
N GLY A 242 -17.17 14.70 -2.55
CA GLY A 242 -16.27 15.28 -3.57
C GLY A 242 -17.04 15.82 -4.77
N HIS A 243 -18.08 15.09 -5.20
CA HIS A 243 -19.02 15.51 -6.23
C HIS A 243 -20.48 15.29 -5.84
N GLY A 244 -21.34 16.19 -6.30
CA GLY A 244 -22.78 16.19 -6.01
C GLY A 244 -23.15 17.07 -4.81
N PRO A 245 -24.46 17.22 -4.52
CA PRO A 245 -24.91 18.13 -3.49
C PRO A 245 -24.63 17.61 -2.08
N LEU A 246 -24.62 18.53 -1.10
CA LEU A 246 -24.63 18.19 0.32
C LEU A 246 -25.71 17.16 0.64
N ALA A 247 -25.40 16.22 1.52
CA ALA A 247 -26.31 15.14 1.88
C ALA A 247 -26.34 14.89 3.39
N ALA A 248 -27.38 14.19 3.83
CA ALA A 248 -27.38 13.58 5.15
C ALA A 248 -26.60 12.25 5.12
N LYS A 249 -26.42 11.65 6.29
CA LYS A 249 -25.66 10.39 6.46
C LYS A 249 -26.16 9.22 5.60
N ASP A 250 -27.41 9.26 5.12
CA ASP A 250 -27.99 8.21 4.27
C ASP A 250 -27.29 8.05 2.91
N VAL A 251 -26.57 9.09 2.43
CA VAL A 251 -25.76 8.98 1.21
C VAL A 251 -24.68 7.90 1.31
N LEU A 252 -24.07 7.73 2.49
CA LEU A 252 -23.08 6.67 2.74
C LEU A 252 -23.73 5.29 2.59
N THR A 253 -24.98 5.16 3.06
CA THR A 253 -25.76 3.92 2.93
C THR A 253 -26.12 3.63 1.48
N LYS A 254 -26.56 4.63 0.73
CA LYS A 254 -26.87 4.50 -0.71
C LYS A 254 -25.63 4.12 -1.51
N GLN A 255 -24.51 4.81 -1.28
CA GLN A 255 -23.24 4.53 -1.94
C GLN A 255 -22.75 3.11 -1.64
N ARG A 256 -22.83 2.67 -0.37
CA ARG A 256 -22.45 1.29 0.01
C ARG A 256 -23.36 0.27 -0.67
N ARG A 257 -24.67 0.52 -0.67
CA ARG A 257 -25.68 -0.35 -1.28
C ARG A 257 -25.40 -0.56 -2.78
N PHE A 258 -25.03 0.51 -3.49
CA PHE A 258 -24.66 0.43 -4.90
C PHE A 258 -23.53 -0.57 -5.15
N PHE A 259 -22.41 -0.44 -4.43
CA PHE A 259 -21.27 -1.36 -4.62
C PHE A 259 -21.58 -2.79 -4.17
N VAL A 260 -22.35 -2.97 -3.09
CA VAL A 260 -22.76 -4.32 -2.63
C VAL A 260 -23.61 -5.01 -3.70
N GLU A 261 -24.71 -4.38 -4.12
CA GLU A 261 -25.63 -4.99 -5.10
C GLU A 261 -24.96 -5.16 -6.47
N LEU A 262 -24.15 -4.20 -6.92
CA LEU A 262 -23.39 -4.33 -8.18
C LEU A 262 -22.48 -5.56 -8.15
N ARG A 263 -21.73 -5.77 -7.06
CA ARG A 263 -20.88 -6.95 -6.87
C ARG A 263 -21.69 -8.24 -6.83
N GLU A 264 -22.86 -8.25 -6.20
CA GLU A 264 -23.73 -9.42 -6.14
C GLU A 264 -24.30 -9.79 -7.51
N HIS A 265 -24.77 -8.82 -8.29
CA HIS A 265 -25.23 -9.04 -9.67
C HIS A 265 -24.12 -9.65 -10.53
N VAL A 266 -22.90 -9.08 -10.47
CA VAL A 266 -21.76 -9.58 -11.24
C VAL A 266 -21.35 -10.99 -10.79
N LYS A 267 -21.27 -11.26 -9.48
CA LYS A 267 -20.98 -12.59 -8.94
C LYS A 267 -22.00 -13.63 -9.40
N LYS A 268 -23.29 -13.32 -9.33
CA LYS A 268 -24.37 -14.22 -9.76
C LYS A 268 -24.27 -14.52 -11.24
N GLY A 269 -23.95 -13.51 -12.05
CA GLY A 269 -23.68 -13.63 -13.47
C GLY A 269 -22.52 -14.57 -13.80
N LEU A 270 -21.37 -14.37 -13.14
CA LEU A 270 -20.18 -15.22 -13.27
C LEU A 270 -20.47 -16.67 -12.86
N ALA A 271 -21.17 -16.88 -11.74
CA ALA A 271 -21.55 -18.21 -11.27
C ALA A 271 -22.50 -18.95 -12.25
N ALA A 272 -23.29 -18.19 -13.02
CA ALA A 272 -24.16 -18.73 -14.07
C ALA A 272 -23.44 -18.90 -15.43
N GLY A 273 -22.13 -18.64 -15.51
CA GLY A 273 -21.35 -18.78 -16.74
C GLY A 273 -21.67 -17.74 -17.82
N LYS A 274 -22.29 -16.61 -17.46
CA LYS A 274 -22.64 -15.53 -18.40
C LYS A 274 -21.41 -14.70 -18.79
N ASP A 275 -21.43 -14.16 -20.01
CA ASP A 275 -20.45 -13.15 -20.42
C ASP A 275 -20.77 -11.76 -19.81
N PHE A 276 -19.85 -10.81 -20.00
CA PHE A 276 -20.00 -9.48 -19.42
C PHE A 276 -21.24 -8.71 -19.91
N GLU A 277 -21.57 -8.78 -21.19
CA GLU A 277 -22.66 -7.97 -21.74
C GLU A 277 -24.02 -8.50 -21.25
N ASP A 278 -24.15 -9.82 -21.09
CA ASP A 278 -25.33 -10.44 -20.48
C ASP A 278 -25.44 -10.16 -18.99
N ILE A 279 -24.31 -10.09 -18.28
CA ILE A 279 -24.28 -9.65 -16.89
C ILE A 279 -24.76 -8.21 -16.78
N LEU A 280 -24.20 -7.29 -17.57
CA LEU A 280 -24.55 -5.87 -17.57
C LEU A 280 -26.05 -5.64 -17.79
N LYS A 281 -26.64 -6.31 -18.79
CA LYS A 281 -28.09 -6.23 -19.08
C LYS A 281 -28.96 -6.75 -17.92
N SER A 282 -28.44 -7.65 -17.10
CA SER A 282 -29.17 -8.26 -15.99
C SER A 282 -29.08 -7.50 -14.67
N ILE A 283 -28.33 -6.40 -14.62
CA ILE A 283 -28.26 -5.53 -13.44
C ILE A 283 -29.57 -4.74 -13.36
N ASP A 284 -30.29 -4.91 -12.25
CA ASP A 284 -31.56 -4.25 -11.99
C ASP A 284 -31.55 -3.67 -10.58
N MET A 285 -31.45 -2.35 -10.49
CA MET A 285 -31.39 -1.60 -9.23
C MET A 285 -32.28 -0.35 -9.35
N PRO A 286 -33.62 -0.46 -9.31
CA PRO A 286 -34.53 0.65 -9.58
C PRO A 286 -34.33 1.84 -8.61
N TRP A 287 -33.97 1.55 -7.37
CA TRP A 287 -33.63 2.57 -6.36
C TRP A 287 -32.43 3.44 -6.77
N HIS A 288 -31.49 2.91 -7.57
CA HIS A 288 -30.35 3.68 -8.08
C HIS A 288 -30.81 4.74 -9.08
N LYS A 289 -31.78 4.40 -9.94
CA LYS A 289 -32.40 5.37 -10.86
C LYS A 289 -33.14 6.46 -10.08
N GLU A 290 -33.88 6.09 -9.03
CA GLU A 290 -34.57 7.06 -8.17
C GLU A 290 -33.59 8.02 -7.48
N TRP A 291 -32.40 7.54 -7.11
CA TRP A 291 -31.38 8.35 -6.45
C TRP A 291 -30.55 9.20 -7.42
N THR A 292 -30.20 8.65 -8.58
CA THR A 292 -29.18 9.24 -9.48
C THR A 292 -29.72 9.71 -10.83
N GLU A 293 -30.99 9.43 -11.12
CA GLU A 293 -31.65 9.61 -12.42
C GLU A 293 -31.06 8.72 -13.54
N ILE A 294 -30.16 7.79 -13.21
CA ILE A 294 -29.47 6.92 -14.17
C ILE A 294 -29.75 5.44 -13.88
N GLU A 295 -30.08 4.69 -14.93
CA GLU A 295 -30.26 3.24 -14.86
C GLU A 295 -28.94 2.53 -14.54
N ALA A 296 -28.96 1.61 -13.58
CA ALA A 296 -27.75 0.92 -13.13
C ALA A 296 -27.07 0.09 -14.25
N ASN A 297 -27.84 -0.50 -15.16
CA ASN A 297 -27.31 -1.27 -16.29
C ASN A 297 -26.62 -0.39 -17.36
N THR A 298 -26.69 0.94 -17.24
CA THR A 298 -25.92 1.87 -18.08
C THR A 298 -24.56 2.22 -17.48
N ARG A 299 -24.29 1.82 -16.23
CA ARG A 299 -23.01 2.00 -15.52
C ARG A 299 -21.97 0.96 -15.95
N LYS A 300 -21.70 0.94 -17.27
CA LYS A 300 -20.84 -0.05 -17.92
C LYS A 300 -19.42 -0.03 -17.39
N ALA A 301 -18.87 1.15 -17.08
CA ALA A 301 -17.50 1.27 -16.56
C ALA A 301 -17.37 0.64 -15.17
N GLU A 302 -18.33 0.90 -14.29
CA GLU A 302 -18.34 0.37 -12.92
C GLU A 302 -18.62 -1.13 -12.90
N ALA A 303 -19.61 -1.59 -13.67
CA ALA A 303 -19.88 -3.01 -13.83
C ALA A 303 -18.66 -3.75 -14.40
N ARG A 304 -17.96 -3.16 -15.39
CA ARG A 304 -16.73 -3.72 -15.97
C ARG A 304 -15.65 -3.82 -14.91
N HIS A 305 -15.42 -2.75 -14.14
CA HIS A 305 -14.41 -2.76 -13.09
C HIS A 305 -14.66 -3.88 -12.06
N VAL A 306 -15.89 -4.00 -11.57
CA VAL A 306 -16.27 -5.05 -10.62
C VAL A 306 -16.10 -6.46 -11.23
N PHE A 307 -16.47 -6.62 -12.50
CA PHE A 307 -16.26 -7.87 -13.23
C PHE A 307 -14.78 -8.22 -13.36
N ASP A 308 -13.93 -7.22 -13.63
CA ASP A 308 -12.48 -7.41 -13.73
C ASP A 308 -11.88 -7.76 -12.37
N GLU A 309 -12.29 -7.10 -11.27
CA GLU A 309 -11.87 -7.49 -9.92
C GLU A 309 -12.23 -8.95 -9.60
N LEU A 310 -13.48 -9.33 -9.84
CA LEU A 310 -13.99 -10.67 -9.50
C LEU A 310 -13.41 -11.77 -10.40
N THR A 311 -12.89 -11.41 -11.56
CA THR A 311 -12.20 -12.34 -12.47
C THR A 311 -10.67 -12.26 -12.36
N GLY A 312 -10.14 -11.49 -11.41
CA GLY A 312 -8.70 -11.34 -11.18
C GLY A 312 -7.98 -10.55 -12.29
N ARG A 313 -8.73 -9.73 -13.03
CA ARG A 313 -8.26 -8.79 -14.07
C ARG A 313 -8.10 -7.35 -13.58
N ALA A 314 -8.45 -7.04 -12.34
CA ALA A 314 -8.13 -5.77 -11.71
C ALA A 314 -6.82 -5.84 -10.93
N MET A 315 -6.22 -4.66 -10.75
CA MET A 315 -5.00 -4.48 -9.98
C MET A 315 -5.20 -4.97 -8.53
N PRO A 316 -4.26 -5.74 -7.96
CA PRO A 316 -4.34 -6.18 -6.57
C PRO A 316 -3.89 -5.04 -5.65
N TRP A 317 -4.78 -4.07 -5.40
CA TRP A 317 -4.47 -2.83 -4.70
C TRP A 317 -3.98 -3.03 -3.27
N ASP A 318 -4.58 -3.96 -2.54
CA ASP A 318 -4.09 -4.38 -1.22
C ASP A 318 -2.61 -4.81 -1.27
N LEU A 319 -2.15 -5.44 -2.35
CA LEU A 319 -0.73 -5.77 -2.47
C LEU A 319 0.16 -4.54 -2.68
N ILE A 320 -0.34 -3.53 -3.38
CA ILE A 320 0.35 -2.25 -3.61
C ILE A 320 0.35 -1.42 -2.33
N GLU A 321 -0.72 -1.44 -1.56
CA GLU A 321 -0.89 -0.65 -0.34
C GLU A 321 -0.18 -1.26 0.86
N ASP A 322 -0.49 -2.52 1.16
CA ASP A 322 0.02 -3.18 2.35
C ASP A 322 1.51 -3.48 2.24
N PHE A 323 2.00 -3.69 1.00
CA PHE A 323 3.38 -4.09 0.75
C PHE A 323 4.17 -3.09 -0.09
N GLY A 324 3.56 -2.04 -0.64
CA GLY A 324 4.28 -1.01 -1.40
C GLY A 324 4.80 -1.51 -2.75
N ILE A 325 4.13 -2.49 -3.39
CA ILE A 325 4.49 -2.93 -4.75
C ILE A 325 4.46 -1.74 -5.71
N TYR A 326 5.38 -1.75 -6.66
CA TYR A 326 5.60 -0.65 -7.58
C TYR A 326 5.51 -1.13 -9.03
N GLU A 327 5.05 -0.22 -9.89
CA GLU A 327 5.08 -0.41 -11.33
C GLU A 327 6.50 -0.15 -11.87
N GLY A 328 6.84 -0.85 -12.95
CA GLY A 328 8.04 -0.62 -13.72
C GLY A 328 8.00 0.73 -14.45
N PRO A 329 9.15 1.20 -14.95
CA PRO A 329 9.31 2.56 -15.45
C PRO A 329 8.53 2.84 -16.75
N SER A 330 8.16 1.81 -17.51
CA SER A 330 7.46 1.98 -18.78
C SER A 330 6.51 0.84 -19.11
N PRO A 331 5.39 1.13 -19.82
CA PRO A 331 4.56 0.10 -20.41
C PRO A 331 5.33 -0.77 -21.40
N THR A 332 5.19 -2.08 -21.30
CA THR A 332 5.88 -3.02 -22.20
C THR A 332 5.50 -2.84 -23.66
N LYS A 333 4.31 -2.28 -23.98
CA LYS A 333 3.93 -1.93 -25.37
C LYS A 333 4.82 -0.88 -26.03
N LYS A 334 5.63 -0.16 -25.25
CA LYS A 334 6.61 0.80 -25.77
C LYS A 334 7.95 0.14 -26.11
N ASP A 335 8.15 -1.11 -25.71
CA ASP A 335 9.38 -1.85 -25.97
C ASP A 335 9.52 -2.14 -27.47
N LYS A 336 10.77 -2.10 -27.96
CA LYS A 336 11.05 -2.30 -29.38
C LYS A 336 10.60 -3.70 -29.83
N GLY A 337 9.76 -3.74 -30.87
CA GLY A 337 9.27 -5.01 -31.41
C GLY A 337 8.19 -5.67 -30.57
N TRP A 338 7.50 -4.93 -29.69
CA TRP A 338 6.40 -5.47 -28.92
C TRP A 338 5.26 -5.98 -29.80
N ALA A 339 4.79 -7.19 -29.49
CA ALA A 339 3.56 -7.76 -29.98
C ALA A 339 2.83 -8.45 -28.81
N ALA A 340 1.51 -8.63 -28.91
CA ALA A 340 0.79 -9.40 -27.89
C ALA A 340 1.41 -10.80 -27.75
N PRO A 341 1.74 -11.26 -26.53
CA PRO A 341 2.41 -12.54 -26.33
C PRO A 341 1.52 -13.71 -26.77
N LYS A 342 2.16 -14.77 -27.26
CA LYS A 342 1.53 -16.00 -27.74
C LYS A 342 2.03 -17.24 -27.02
N LYS A 343 3.27 -17.26 -26.53
CA LYS A 343 3.85 -18.41 -25.81
C LYS A 343 4.51 -17.95 -24.51
N ILE A 344 4.10 -18.50 -23.38
CA ILE A 344 4.73 -18.23 -22.08
C ILE A 344 5.08 -19.56 -21.41
N VAL A 345 6.35 -19.71 -21.03
CA VAL A 345 6.82 -20.84 -20.22
C VAL A 345 6.57 -20.53 -18.75
N VAL A 346 5.95 -21.46 -18.03
CA VAL A 346 5.57 -21.31 -16.63
C VAL A 346 6.02 -22.52 -15.82
N PRO A 347 6.23 -22.41 -14.49
CA PRO A 347 6.47 -23.60 -13.69
C PRO A 347 5.27 -24.55 -13.74
N ALA A 348 5.47 -25.83 -13.42
CA ALA A 348 4.38 -26.78 -13.29
C ALA A 348 3.38 -26.28 -12.22
N LEU A 349 2.19 -25.84 -12.66
CA LEU A 349 1.15 -25.29 -11.80
C LEU A 349 0.05 -26.32 -11.52
N MET A 350 -0.64 -26.15 -10.39
CA MET A 350 -1.91 -26.83 -10.15
C MET A 350 -2.91 -26.51 -11.28
N PRO A 351 -3.79 -27.45 -11.69
CA PRO A 351 -4.74 -27.22 -12.77
C PRO A 351 -5.62 -25.98 -12.59
N ALA A 352 -6.01 -25.64 -11.35
CA ALA A 352 -6.78 -24.45 -11.05
C ALA A 352 -6.03 -23.15 -11.42
N ARG A 353 -4.75 -23.06 -11.06
CA ARG A 353 -3.90 -21.91 -11.36
C ARG A 353 -3.64 -21.74 -12.85
N LEU A 354 -3.47 -22.84 -13.59
CA LEU A 354 -3.34 -22.79 -15.04
C LEU A 354 -4.63 -22.30 -15.72
N ARG A 355 -5.81 -22.69 -15.20
CA ARG A 355 -7.10 -22.17 -15.69
C ARG A 355 -7.24 -20.68 -15.46
N GLU A 356 -6.82 -20.16 -14.30
CA GLU A 356 -6.82 -18.72 -14.03
C GLU A 356 -5.98 -17.94 -15.05
N LEU A 357 -4.77 -18.43 -15.38
CA LEU A 357 -3.94 -17.78 -16.40
C LEU A 357 -4.60 -17.77 -17.77
N LYS A 358 -5.26 -18.88 -18.17
CA LYS A 358 -6.01 -18.96 -19.43
C LYS A 358 -7.22 -18.02 -19.48
N LEU A 359 -7.88 -17.77 -18.35
CA LEU A 359 -8.99 -16.81 -18.29
C LEU A 359 -8.51 -15.37 -18.47
N ILE A 360 -7.32 -15.06 -17.97
CA ILE A 360 -6.73 -13.71 -18.01
C ILE A 360 -6.03 -13.44 -19.34
N ALA A 361 -5.49 -14.48 -19.96
CA ALA A 361 -4.73 -14.42 -21.20
C ALA A 361 -5.17 -15.56 -22.14
N PRO A 362 -6.40 -15.50 -22.70
CA PRO A 362 -6.97 -16.58 -23.49
C PRO A 362 -6.19 -16.87 -24.78
N ASP A 363 -5.52 -15.86 -25.33
CA ASP A 363 -4.72 -15.98 -26.56
C ASP A 363 -3.28 -16.46 -26.33
N VAL A 364 -2.90 -16.74 -25.08
CA VAL A 364 -1.55 -17.21 -24.72
C VAL A 364 -1.55 -18.72 -24.52
N PHE A 365 -0.62 -19.39 -25.20
CA PHE A 365 -0.26 -20.77 -24.96
C PHE A 365 0.75 -20.88 -23.81
N PHE A 366 0.26 -21.37 -22.66
CA PHE A 366 1.09 -21.61 -21.48
C PHE A 366 1.73 -23.00 -21.52
N ILE A 367 3.06 -23.08 -21.36
CA ILE A 367 3.81 -24.34 -21.30
C ILE A 367 4.33 -24.57 -19.88
N PRO A 368 3.72 -25.50 -19.11
CA PRO A 368 4.19 -25.84 -17.78
C PRO A 368 5.44 -26.73 -17.85
N VAL A 369 6.51 -26.35 -17.15
CA VAL A 369 7.77 -27.09 -17.05
C VAL A 369 8.20 -27.28 -15.59
N LYS A 370 8.97 -28.33 -15.29
CA LYS A 370 9.40 -28.68 -13.93
C LYS A 370 10.80 -28.22 -13.59
N THR A 371 11.67 -28.07 -14.58
CA THR A 371 13.10 -27.77 -14.39
C THR A 371 13.54 -26.59 -15.24
N ALA A 372 14.67 -25.98 -14.87
CA ALA A 372 15.30 -24.93 -15.66
C ALA A 372 15.74 -25.44 -17.05
N ASP A 373 16.18 -26.70 -17.15
CA ASP A 373 16.58 -27.31 -18.43
C ASP A 373 15.39 -27.48 -19.38
N GLU A 374 14.23 -27.89 -18.87
CA GLU A 374 12.99 -27.92 -19.64
C GLU A 374 12.57 -26.50 -20.05
N ALA A 375 12.70 -25.53 -19.14
CA ALA A 375 12.43 -24.14 -19.44
C ALA A 375 13.34 -23.58 -20.54
N ALA A 376 14.63 -23.92 -20.54
CA ALA A 376 15.59 -23.50 -21.57
C ALA A 376 15.24 -24.08 -22.95
N LYS A 377 14.83 -25.36 -23.01
CA LYS A 377 14.37 -25.99 -24.26
C LYS A 377 13.13 -25.31 -24.83
N GLU A 378 12.20 -24.95 -23.95
CA GLU A 378 10.95 -24.30 -24.33
C GLU A 378 11.05 -22.78 -24.49
N ALA A 379 12.14 -22.16 -24.02
CA ALA A 379 12.37 -20.73 -24.14
C ALA A 379 12.46 -20.31 -25.61
N ALA A 380 12.91 -21.19 -26.50
CA ALA A 380 12.88 -20.99 -27.94
C ALA A 380 11.45 -20.65 -28.43
N GLY A 381 11.30 -19.45 -29.00
CA GLY A 381 10.01 -18.94 -29.48
C GLY A 381 9.02 -18.52 -28.38
N ALA A 382 9.42 -18.51 -27.11
CA ALA A 382 8.62 -17.96 -26.02
C ALA A 382 8.72 -16.43 -25.95
N ASP A 383 7.65 -15.78 -25.51
CA ASP A 383 7.65 -14.34 -25.23
C ASP A 383 8.14 -14.04 -23.82
N ALA A 384 7.91 -14.97 -22.88
CA ALA A 384 8.31 -14.87 -21.50
C ALA A 384 8.60 -16.24 -20.87
N VAL A 385 9.48 -16.25 -19.86
CA VAL A 385 9.77 -17.41 -19.01
C VAL A 385 9.57 -17.02 -17.55
N LEU A 386 8.69 -17.72 -16.86
CA LEU A 386 8.35 -17.43 -15.47
C LEU A 386 8.81 -18.58 -14.57
N GLY A 387 9.30 -18.25 -13.38
CA GLY A 387 9.80 -19.17 -12.37
C GLY A 387 11.26 -19.60 -12.51
N PHE A 388 11.91 -19.36 -13.65
CA PHE A 388 13.27 -19.83 -13.95
C PHE A 388 14.11 -18.74 -14.61
N CYS A 389 15.40 -18.69 -14.28
CA CYS A 389 16.37 -17.79 -14.90
C CYS A 389 17.76 -18.45 -14.93
N THR A 390 18.33 -18.64 -16.13
CA THR A 390 19.68 -19.15 -16.36
C THR A 390 20.24 -18.54 -17.65
N SER A 391 21.56 -18.58 -17.86
CA SER A 391 22.17 -18.15 -19.14
C SER A 391 21.58 -18.93 -20.31
N ASP A 392 21.40 -20.25 -20.18
CA ASP A 392 20.80 -21.09 -21.23
C ASP A 392 19.39 -20.64 -21.64
N ILE A 393 18.57 -20.18 -20.69
CA ILE A 393 17.23 -19.64 -20.98
C ILE A 393 17.34 -18.34 -21.79
N VAL A 394 18.27 -17.46 -21.42
CA VAL A 394 18.48 -16.18 -22.10
C VAL A 394 19.03 -16.40 -23.51
N ASP A 395 20.01 -17.29 -23.66
CA ASP A 395 20.68 -17.58 -24.93
C ASP A 395 19.79 -18.37 -25.90
N ALA A 396 18.90 -19.22 -25.39
CA ALA A 396 17.96 -19.99 -26.20
C ALA A 396 16.97 -19.12 -27.00
N ASN A 397 16.75 -17.86 -26.60
CA ASN A 397 15.83 -16.98 -27.30
C ASN A 397 16.21 -15.48 -27.23
N PRO A 398 16.84 -14.93 -28.28
CA PRO A 398 17.19 -13.51 -28.34
C PRO A 398 15.97 -12.57 -28.47
N LYS A 399 14.76 -13.11 -28.67
CA LYS A 399 13.50 -12.35 -28.69
C LYS A 399 12.70 -12.49 -27.39
N LEU A 400 13.25 -13.15 -26.37
CA LEU A 400 12.63 -13.20 -25.05
C LEU A 400 12.45 -11.75 -24.54
N ARG A 401 11.31 -11.43 -23.94
CA ARG A 401 11.01 -10.05 -23.51
C ARG A 401 10.92 -9.93 -22.00
N TRP A 402 10.54 -11.01 -21.32
CA TRP A 402 10.27 -10.96 -19.89
C TRP A 402 10.68 -12.25 -19.18
N ILE A 403 11.36 -12.10 -18.04
CA ILE A 403 11.62 -13.15 -17.06
C ILE A 403 11.02 -12.73 -15.71
N GLN A 404 10.22 -13.60 -15.08
CA GLN A 404 9.81 -13.43 -13.69
C GLN A 404 10.42 -14.51 -12.80
N VAL A 405 11.08 -14.13 -11.71
CA VAL A 405 11.54 -15.08 -10.68
C VAL A 405 10.62 -15.08 -9.46
N GLY A 406 10.60 -16.21 -8.75
CA GLY A 406 9.70 -16.46 -7.61
C GLY A 406 10.23 -16.03 -6.25
N HIS A 407 11.34 -15.30 -6.19
CA HIS A 407 12.03 -14.91 -4.96
C HIS A 407 12.31 -13.41 -4.93
N ALA A 408 12.57 -12.84 -3.75
CA ALA A 408 12.77 -11.39 -3.60
C ALA A 408 14.15 -10.90 -4.06
N GLY A 409 15.23 -11.62 -3.72
CA GLY A 409 16.55 -11.27 -4.21
C GLY A 409 16.92 -12.11 -5.42
N VAL A 410 17.79 -11.53 -6.24
CA VAL A 410 17.99 -11.88 -7.66
C VAL A 410 19.45 -12.09 -8.02
N GLU A 411 20.33 -11.95 -7.04
CA GLU A 411 21.79 -11.94 -7.18
C GLU A 411 22.35 -13.24 -7.79
N LYS A 412 21.63 -14.37 -7.69
CA LYS A 412 21.97 -15.62 -8.40
C LYS A 412 21.41 -15.68 -9.83
N ASP A 413 20.38 -14.91 -10.12
CA ASP A 413 19.64 -14.88 -11.38
C ASP A 413 20.20 -13.83 -12.37
N LEU A 414 20.95 -12.83 -11.88
CA LEU A 414 21.58 -11.76 -12.66
C LEU A 414 22.81 -12.26 -13.45
N VAL A 415 22.60 -13.26 -14.29
CA VAL A 415 23.62 -13.78 -15.20
C VAL A 415 24.06 -12.69 -16.20
N PRO A 416 25.33 -12.68 -16.66
CA PRO A 416 25.85 -11.60 -17.50
C PRO A 416 25.04 -11.36 -18.79
N GLU A 417 24.50 -12.42 -19.38
CA GLU A 417 23.67 -12.38 -20.59
C GLU A 417 22.37 -11.62 -20.33
N LEU A 418 21.72 -11.86 -19.19
CA LEU A 418 20.51 -11.15 -18.78
C LEU A 418 20.79 -9.68 -18.47
N VAL A 419 21.89 -9.37 -17.77
CA VAL A 419 22.24 -7.99 -17.40
C VAL A 419 22.47 -7.13 -18.64
N ARG A 420 23.04 -7.71 -19.71
CA ARG A 420 23.33 -7.01 -20.98
C ARG A 420 22.15 -6.95 -21.96
N SER A 421 21.09 -7.71 -21.73
CA SER A 421 19.95 -7.77 -22.65
C SER A 421 18.88 -6.71 -22.37
N ASP A 422 17.92 -6.55 -23.29
CA ASP A 422 16.72 -5.74 -23.09
C ASP A 422 15.59 -6.51 -22.38
N ILE A 423 15.83 -7.76 -21.97
CA ILE A 423 14.84 -8.59 -21.27
C ILE A 423 14.48 -7.93 -19.94
N THR A 424 13.20 -7.67 -19.73
CA THR A 424 12.71 -7.18 -18.44
C THR A 424 12.75 -8.30 -17.42
N MET A 425 13.32 -8.04 -16.25
CA MET A 425 13.29 -8.97 -15.12
C MET A 425 12.35 -8.44 -14.04
N THR A 426 11.45 -9.29 -13.55
CA THR A 426 10.63 -9.00 -12.36
C THR A 426 10.87 -10.02 -11.27
N ASN A 427 10.80 -9.60 -10.01
CA ASN A 427 10.92 -10.48 -8.85
C ASN A 427 9.64 -10.43 -7.99
N THR A 428 9.70 -11.04 -6.80
CA THR A 428 8.61 -10.98 -5.81
C THR A 428 8.97 -10.08 -4.62
N ALA A 429 9.72 -9.00 -4.88
CA ALA A 429 10.10 -8.04 -3.84
C ALA A 429 8.89 -7.53 -3.05
N ARG A 430 9.13 -7.19 -1.78
CA ARG A 430 8.16 -6.65 -0.81
C ARG A 430 7.08 -7.62 -0.31
N LEU A 431 6.73 -8.65 -1.08
CA LEU A 431 5.68 -9.60 -0.71
C LEU A 431 5.98 -10.48 0.50
N TYR A 432 7.26 -10.65 0.84
CA TYR A 432 7.68 -11.39 2.03
C TYR A 432 7.83 -10.52 3.27
N GLY A 433 7.57 -9.21 3.15
CA GLY A 433 7.74 -8.23 4.22
C GLY A 433 7.14 -8.68 5.56
N PRO A 434 5.86 -9.10 5.63
CA PRO A 434 5.23 -9.49 6.89
C PRO A 434 5.92 -10.68 7.56
N ASN A 435 6.10 -11.79 6.84
CA ASN A 435 6.63 -13.03 7.42
C ASN A 435 8.12 -12.93 7.75
N VAL A 436 8.91 -12.22 6.95
CA VAL A 436 10.33 -11.98 7.27
C VAL A 436 10.45 -11.03 8.47
N ALA A 437 9.56 -10.04 8.58
CA ALA A 437 9.53 -9.16 9.75
C ALA A 437 9.11 -9.91 11.03
N ASP A 438 8.14 -10.82 10.94
CA ASP A 438 7.77 -11.71 12.05
C ASP A 438 8.96 -12.57 12.47
N GLN A 439 9.71 -13.12 11.50
CA GLN A 439 10.93 -13.89 11.78
C GLN A 439 12.00 -13.04 12.47
N ALA A 440 12.24 -11.81 12.01
CA ALA A 440 13.21 -10.91 12.64
C ALA A 440 12.83 -10.60 14.09
N MET A 441 11.56 -10.32 14.36
CA MET A 441 11.07 -10.07 15.71
C MET A 441 11.11 -11.34 16.58
N ALA A 442 10.82 -12.52 16.01
CA ALA A 442 10.93 -13.80 16.72
C ALA A 442 12.38 -14.10 17.14
N LEU A 443 13.35 -13.90 16.23
CA LEU A 443 14.78 -14.03 16.53
C LEU A 443 15.21 -13.05 17.63
N LEU A 444 14.77 -11.79 17.54
CA LEU A 444 15.05 -10.78 18.55
C LEU A 444 14.45 -11.15 19.92
N LEU A 445 13.17 -11.52 19.97
CA LEU A 445 12.50 -11.89 21.22
C LEU A 445 13.07 -13.18 21.81
N ALA A 446 13.53 -14.12 20.98
CA ALA A 446 14.21 -15.31 21.45
C ALA A 446 15.49 -14.97 22.23
N LEU A 447 16.21 -13.94 21.79
CA LEU A 447 17.40 -13.43 22.48
C LEU A 447 17.02 -12.61 23.70
N THR A 448 16.16 -11.59 23.56
CA THR A 448 15.90 -10.62 24.63
C THR A 448 15.00 -11.14 25.74
N ARG A 449 14.22 -12.21 25.52
CA ARG A 449 13.38 -12.83 26.56
C ARG A 449 13.98 -14.09 27.17
N GLY A 450 15.24 -14.38 26.86
CA GLY A 450 15.98 -15.51 27.43
C GLY A 450 15.54 -16.89 26.94
N LEU A 451 14.77 -16.97 25.84
CA LEU A 451 14.34 -18.25 25.27
C LEU A 451 15.51 -19.02 24.68
N ALA A 452 16.38 -18.35 23.93
CA ALA A 452 17.50 -18.99 23.24
C ALA A 452 18.54 -19.59 24.20
N PRO A 453 19.04 -18.85 25.22
CA PRO A 453 19.93 -19.44 26.22
C PRO A 453 19.29 -20.61 26.98
N GLU A 454 17.98 -20.57 27.22
CA GLU A 454 17.27 -21.62 27.95
C GLU A 454 17.06 -22.87 27.08
N LEU A 455 16.64 -22.71 25.82
CA LEU A 455 16.54 -23.81 24.86
C LEU A 455 17.88 -24.50 24.66
N HIS A 456 18.99 -23.75 24.58
CA HIS A 456 20.31 -24.34 24.46
C HIS A 456 20.68 -25.21 25.67
N LYS A 457 20.28 -24.82 26.89
CA LYS A 457 20.48 -25.62 28.12
C LYS A 457 19.58 -26.85 28.18
N GLN A 458 18.37 -26.75 27.63
CA GLN A 458 17.36 -27.81 27.66
C GLN A 458 17.58 -28.91 26.61
N THR A 459 18.41 -28.69 25.58
CA THR A 459 18.77 -29.72 24.58
C THR A 459 19.37 -31.01 25.17
N ALA A 460 19.76 -31.01 26.46
CA ALA A 460 20.17 -32.20 27.20
C ALA A 460 19.02 -33.06 27.77
N TYR A 461 17.75 -32.81 27.42
CA TYR A 461 16.55 -33.52 27.94
C TYR A 461 16.49 -33.61 29.47
N LYS A 462 17.00 -32.60 30.18
CA LYS A 462 16.92 -32.56 31.64
C LYS A 462 15.70 -31.76 32.08
N GLU A 463 14.70 -32.44 32.64
CA GLU A 463 13.50 -31.85 33.21
C GLU A 463 13.81 -31.06 34.49
N HIS A 464 14.28 -29.81 34.33
CA HIS A 464 14.65 -28.95 35.46
C HIS A 464 13.93 -27.61 35.37
N TRP A 465 12.82 -27.48 36.11
CA TRP A 465 12.16 -26.19 36.30
C TRP A 465 12.93 -25.34 37.32
N LYS A 466 13.73 -24.38 36.83
CA LYS A 466 14.44 -23.40 37.67
C LYS A 466 14.07 -21.99 37.25
N LYS A 467 13.57 -21.18 38.20
CA LYS A 467 13.41 -19.73 37.96
C LYS A 467 14.77 -19.13 37.58
N LEU A 468 14.81 -18.37 36.48
CA LEU A 468 15.94 -17.53 36.12
C LEU A 468 16.11 -16.46 37.21
N LYS A 469 17.09 -16.64 38.09
CA LYS A 469 17.41 -15.66 39.15
C LYS A 469 18.15 -14.45 38.59
N ASP A 470 18.89 -14.66 37.51
CA ASP A 470 19.52 -13.61 36.73
C ASP A 470 18.59 -13.17 35.60
N THR A 471 18.04 -11.96 35.73
CA THR A 471 17.14 -11.33 34.76
C THR A 471 17.86 -10.37 33.83
N SER A 472 19.20 -10.21 33.94
CA SER A 472 19.98 -9.30 33.08
C SER A 472 19.87 -9.64 31.58
N HIS A 473 19.57 -10.90 31.26
CA HIS A 473 19.33 -11.37 29.89
C HIS A 473 17.89 -11.16 29.41
N ALA A 474 16.96 -10.82 30.31
CA ALA A 474 15.54 -10.64 30.01
C ALA A 474 15.22 -9.15 29.79
N GLN A 475 15.61 -8.62 28.63
CA GLN A 475 15.42 -7.22 28.25
C GLN A 475 14.02 -6.96 27.68
N GLU A 476 13.46 -5.81 28.02
CA GLU A 476 12.26 -5.27 27.38
C GLU A 476 12.66 -4.47 26.13
N LEU A 477 11.78 -4.50 25.12
CA LEU A 477 11.97 -3.70 23.90
C LEU A 477 11.48 -2.25 24.07
N HIS A 478 10.54 -2.00 24.98
CA HIS A 478 9.98 -0.67 25.19
C HIS A 478 11.08 0.37 25.51
N GLY A 479 11.06 1.51 24.81
CA GLY A 479 12.05 2.58 24.94
C GLY A 479 13.42 2.29 24.32
N LYS A 480 13.66 1.08 23.78
CA LYS A 480 14.91 0.75 23.07
C LYS A 480 14.92 1.33 21.66
N THR A 481 16.11 1.44 21.07
CA THR A 481 16.29 1.97 19.71
C THR A 481 16.68 0.87 18.74
N MET A 482 15.94 0.74 17.64
CA MET A 482 16.27 -0.17 16.53
C MET A 482 16.81 0.62 15.34
N LEU A 483 18.02 0.28 14.88
CA LEU A 483 18.56 0.71 13.59
C LEU A 483 18.25 -0.33 12.52
N ILE A 484 17.53 0.07 11.48
CA ILE A 484 17.22 -0.77 10.32
C ILE A 484 18.06 -0.31 9.13
N VAL A 485 18.80 -1.25 8.54
CA VAL A 485 19.62 -1.00 7.35
C VAL A 485 18.88 -1.55 6.13
N GLY A 486 18.29 -0.65 5.35
CA GLY A 486 17.39 -0.94 4.23
C GLY A 486 15.91 -0.76 4.60
N MET A 487 15.27 0.27 4.07
CA MET A 487 13.84 0.59 4.25
C MET A 487 12.98 0.16 3.07
N GLY A 488 13.32 -0.98 2.46
CA GLY A 488 12.46 -1.69 1.53
C GLY A 488 11.21 -2.28 2.21
N GLY A 489 10.51 -3.18 1.51
CA GLY A 489 9.29 -3.80 2.04
C GLY A 489 9.49 -4.56 3.36
N ILE A 490 10.63 -5.25 3.52
CA ILE A 490 10.97 -5.97 4.76
C ILE A 490 11.30 -4.99 5.89
N GLY A 491 12.23 -4.05 5.66
CA GLY A 491 12.61 -3.06 6.67
C GLY A 491 11.44 -2.22 7.17
N THR A 492 10.53 -1.81 6.27
CA THR A 492 9.30 -1.08 6.65
C THR A 492 8.38 -1.90 7.56
N GLN A 493 8.23 -3.20 7.29
CA GLN A 493 7.40 -4.09 8.11
C GLN A 493 8.05 -4.42 9.46
N ILE A 494 9.38 -4.47 9.53
CA ILE A 494 10.14 -4.57 10.79
C ILE A 494 9.96 -3.29 11.61
N ALA A 495 10.12 -2.12 10.98
CA ALA A 495 9.93 -0.82 11.62
C ALA A 495 8.55 -0.69 12.26
N ARG A 496 7.48 -1.04 11.52
CA ARG A 496 6.09 -1.00 12.04
C ARG A 496 5.91 -1.87 13.29
N ARG A 497 6.52 -3.06 13.32
CA ARG A 497 6.47 -3.95 14.49
C ARG A 497 7.29 -3.38 15.64
N ALA A 498 8.52 -2.94 15.38
CA ALA A 498 9.39 -2.36 16.40
C ALA A 498 8.73 -1.15 17.10
N ASP A 499 8.10 -0.25 16.34
CA ASP A 499 7.32 0.87 16.87
C ASP A 499 6.14 0.39 17.73
N ALA A 500 5.39 -0.63 17.28
CA ALA A 500 4.32 -1.24 18.06
C ALA A 500 4.80 -1.92 19.37
N PHE A 501 6.06 -2.34 19.45
CA PHE A 501 6.72 -2.80 20.69
C PHE A 501 7.25 -1.64 21.55
N GLY A 502 6.99 -0.38 21.17
CA GLY A 502 7.42 0.83 21.85
C GLY A 502 8.89 1.18 21.63
N MET A 503 9.52 0.66 20.56
CA MET A 503 10.90 1.00 20.20
C MET A 503 10.93 2.29 19.39
N ARG A 504 12.01 3.06 19.55
CA ARG A 504 12.35 4.14 18.63
C ARG A 504 13.03 3.57 17.39
N VAL A 505 12.46 3.79 16.21
CA VAL A 505 13.01 3.27 14.94
C VAL A 505 13.82 4.34 14.22
N ILE A 506 15.09 4.08 13.98
CA ILE A 506 15.96 4.85 13.09
C ILE A 506 16.36 3.96 11.91
N ALA A 507 16.53 4.53 10.73
CA ALA A 507 16.82 3.73 9.55
C ALA A 507 17.75 4.43 8.56
N VAL A 508 18.42 3.63 7.73
CA VAL A 508 19.22 4.12 6.61
C VAL A 508 18.81 3.46 5.29
N ASP A 509 18.72 4.24 4.22
CA ASP A 509 18.46 3.73 2.88
C ASP A 509 19.04 4.65 1.77
N PRO A 510 19.66 4.09 0.70
CA PRO A 510 20.17 4.87 -0.43
C PRO A 510 19.08 5.38 -1.40
N ASN A 511 17.81 5.00 -1.25
CA ASN A 511 16.72 5.48 -2.10
C ASN A 511 16.05 6.76 -1.55
N GLU A 512 16.21 7.87 -2.26
CA GLU A 512 15.65 9.18 -1.89
C GLU A 512 14.14 9.29 -2.16
N ALA A 513 13.58 8.40 -2.97
CA ALA A 513 12.15 8.36 -3.25
C ALA A 513 11.34 7.74 -2.09
N ILE A 514 11.99 7.14 -1.10
CA ILE A 514 11.29 6.57 0.07
C ILE A 514 10.77 7.71 0.93
N VAL A 515 9.45 7.74 1.08
CA VAL A 515 8.76 8.61 2.02
C VAL A 515 8.95 8.04 3.42
N LYS A 516 9.56 8.80 4.33
CA LYS A 516 9.74 8.37 5.72
C LYS A 516 8.37 8.13 6.37
N PRO A 517 8.05 6.90 6.80
CA PRO A 517 6.79 6.62 7.50
C PRO A 517 6.69 7.40 8.83
N ALA A 518 5.47 7.59 9.34
CA ALA A 518 5.28 8.35 10.59
C ALA A 518 5.89 7.62 11.80
N PHE A 519 5.80 6.29 11.82
CA PHE A 519 6.39 5.40 12.83
C PHE A 519 7.91 5.23 12.75
N VAL A 520 8.58 5.97 11.85
CA VAL A 520 10.05 5.99 11.75
C VAL A 520 10.55 7.35 12.23
N PHE A 521 11.38 7.35 13.27
CA PHE A 521 11.91 8.57 13.89
C PHE A 521 12.83 9.32 12.92
N SER A 522 13.82 8.64 12.33
CA SER A 522 14.67 9.19 11.27
C SER A 522 14.93 8.19 10.15
N LEU A 523 14.97 8.69 8.92
CA LEU A 523 15.39 7.97 7.73
C LEU A 523 16.54 8.74 7.11
N ASP A 524 17.74 8.18 7.23
CA ASP A 524 18.99 8.82 6.87
C ASP A 524 19.68 8.11 5.69
N ARG A 525 20.76 8.71 5.17
CA ARG A 525 21.57 8.10 4.11
C ARG A 525 22.56 7.10 4.72
N PRO A 526 23.00 6.07 3.97
CA PRO A 526 23.96 5.07 4.46
C PRO A 526 25.26 5.67 5.03
N ALA A 527 25.70 6.83 4.53
CA ALA A 527 26.87 7.54 5.05
C ALA A 527 26.76 7.89 6.55
N LYS A 528 25.54 8.01 7.09
CA LYS A 528 25.29 8.27 8.51
C LYS A 528 25.31 7.03 9.38
N MET A 529 25.47 5.83 8.81
CA MET A 529 25.34 4.56 9.54
C MET A 529 26.28 4.47 10.76
N MET A 530 27.55 4.85 10.64
CA MET A 530 28.50 4.81 11.76
C MET A 530 28.15 5.81 12.88
N GLU A 531 27.44 6.91 12.58
CA GLU A 531 26.93 7.85 13.59
C GLU A 531 25.68 7.31 14.32
N LEU A 532 24.98 6.36 13.70
CA LEU A 532 23.72 5.80 14.19
C LEU A 532 23.91 4.48 14.94
N ILE A 533 24.88 3.65 14.56
CA ILE A 533 25.17 2.36 15.22
C ILE A 533 25.32 2.50 16.74
N PRO A 534 26.11 3.47 17.28
CA PRO A 534 26.26 3.62 18.74
C PRO A 534 24.97 4.02 19.48
N LYS A 535 23.97 4.51 18.76
CA LYS A 535 22.67 4.94 19.31
C LYS A 535 21.65 3.79 19.38
N ALA A 536 21.93 2.66 18.73
CA ALA A 536 21.02 1.54 18.61
C ALA A 536 21.26 0.47 19.69
N ASP A 537 20.17 -0.09 20.20
CA ASP A 537 20.17 -1.29 21.05
C ASP A 537 19.94 -2.55 20.21
N VAL A 538 19.39 -2.41 19.00
CA VAL A 538 19.24 -3.48 18.02
C VAL A 538 19.64 -2.96 16.65
N VAL A 539 20.47 -3.69 15.92
CA VAL A 539 20.78 -3.42 14.51
C VAL A 539 20.22 -4.55 13.66
N VAL A 540 19.43 -4.21 12.63
CA VAL A 540 18.81 -5.18 11.73
C VAL A 540 19.26 -4.93 10.29
N LEU A 541 19.79 -5.96 9.63
CA LEU A 541 20.06 -5.91 8.19
C LEU A 541 18.86 -6.40 7.39
N ALA A 542 18.35 -5.54 6.51
CA ALA A 542 17.22 -5.79 5.61
C ALA A 542 17.49 -5.30 4.17
N CYS A 543 18.76 -5.06 3.83
CA CYS A 543 19.20 -4.57 2.52
C CYS A 543 19.62 -5.72 1.58
N PRO A 544 19.56 -5.54 0.24
CA PRO A 544 20.00 -6.54 -0.71
C PRO A 544 21.53 -6.77 -0.65
N LEU A 545 21.99 -7.94 -1.09
CA LEU A 545 23.42 -8.22 -1.30
C LEU A 545 23.82 -7.78 -2.69
N THR A 546 24.70 -6.78 -2.73
CA THR A 546 25.24 -6.14 -3.93
C THR A 546 26.77 -6.11 -3.84
N LYS A 547 27.45 -5.51 -4.83
CA LYS A 547 28.90 -5.30 -4.74
C LYS A 547 29.24 -4.33 -3.60
N GLU A 548 28.39 -3.33 -3.38
CA GLU A 548 28.55 -2.25 -2.41
C GLU A 548 28.21 -2.71 -0.99
N THR A 549 27.29 -3.66 -0.82
CA THR A 549 26.84 -4.14 0.50
C THR A 549 27.52 -5.43 0.95
N LYS A 550 28.33 -6.08 0.10
CA LYS A 550 29.06 -7.29 0.47
C LYS A 550 30.07 -7.00 1.59
N GLY A 551 29.94 -7.72 2.70
CA GLY A 551 30.79 -7.55 3.88
C GLY A 551 30.69 -6.16 4.53
N MET A 552 29.62 -5.40 4.27
CA MET A 552 29.43 -4.04 4.78
C MET A 552 29.40 -3.94 6.31
N PHE A 553 29.07 -5.04 7.00
CA PHE A 553 29.04 -5.12 8.45
C PHE A 553 30.19 -6.00 8.96
N GLY A 554 31.31 -5.37 9.32
CA GLY A 554 32.53 -6.02 9.80
C GLY A 554 32.92 -5.56 11.21
N ALA A 555 34.19 -5.78 11.57
CA ALA A 555 34.71 -5.54 12.92
C ALA A 555 34.42 -4.11 13.43
N SER A 556 34.70 -3.08 12.62
CA SER A 556 34.44 -1.68 13.00
C SER A 556 32.98 -1.39 13.33
N GLN A 557 32.04 -2.04 12.64
CA GLN A 557 30.61 -1.85 12.90
C GLN A 557 30.21 -2.55 14.19
N PHE A 558 30.70 -3.77 14.44
CA PHE A 558 30.46 -4.48 15.69
C PHE A 558 31.08 -3.77 16.90
N ASP A 559 32.29 -3.22 16.77
CA ASP A 559 32.97 -2.47 17.83
C ASP A 559 32.24 -1.17 18.18
N ALA A 560 31.55 -0.56 17.20
CA ALA A 560 30.75 0.64 17.42
C ALA A 560 29.39 0.35 18.07
N MET A 561 28.93 -0.92 18.06
CA MET A 561 27.68 -1.30 18.72
C MET A 561 27.82 -1.21 20.24
N ARG A 562 26.68 -1.02 20.92
CA ARG A 562 26.66 -1.10 22.38
C ARG A 562 26.94 -2.54 22.81
N LYS A 563 27.64 -2.69 23.93
CA LYS A 563 27.87 -4.01 24.56
C LYS A 563 26.58 -4.81 24.80
N SER A 564 25.48 -4.11 25.11
CA SER A 564 24.17 -4.71 25.33
C SER A 564 23.34 -4.92 24.06
N ALA A 565 23.86 -4.55 22.89
CA ALA A 565 23.08 -4.55 21.66
C ALA A 565 22.98 -5.94 21.02
N HIS A 566 21.89 -6.13 20.27
CA HIS A 566 21.64 -7.33 19.49
C HIS A 566 21.75 -7.05 17.99
N PHE A 567 22.30 -8.01 17.26
CA PHE A 567 22.43 -7.95 15.80
C PHE A 567 21.47 -8.95 15.15
N ILE A 568 20.67 -8.52 14.17
CA ILE A 568 19.73 -9.39 13.46
C ILE A 568 20.02 -9.35 11.96
N ASN A 569 20.23 -10.50 11.34
CA ASN A 569 20.37 -10.61 9.89
C ASN A 569 19.32 -11.56 9.31
N ILE A 570 18.38 -10.99 8.55
CA ILE A 570 17.33 -11.70 7.82
C ILE A 570 17.45 -11.52 6.29
N ALA A 571 18.56 -10.93 5.85
CA ALA A 571 18.76 -10.53 4.47
C ALA A 571 19.66 -11.51 3.73
N ARG A 572 20.99 -11.38 3.85
CA ARG A 572 21.97 -12.32 3.28
C ARG A 572 23.18 -12.48 4.19
N GLY A 573 23.72 -13.69 4.30
CA GLY A 573 24.93 -13.95 5.09
C GLY A 573 26.13 -13.13 4.61
N GLY A 574 26.31 -13.00 3.29
CA GLY A 574 27.40 -12.25 2.67
C GLY A 574 27.40 -10.73 2.92
N LEU A 575 26.42 -10.17 3.62
CA LEU A 575 26.45 -8.77 4.10
C LEU A 575 27.40 -8.57 5.28
N VAL A 576 27.75 -9.66 5.97
CA VAL A 576 28.46 -9.64 7.24
C VAL A 576 29.80 -10.34 7.09
N ASP A 577 30.86 -9.77 7.65
CA ASP A 577 32.06 -10.55 7.94
C ASP A 577 31.74 -11.51 9.10
N GLN A 578 31.40 -12.75 8.76
CA GLN A 578 31.00 -13.76 9.74
C GLN A 578 32.10 -14.06 10.77
N LYS A 579 33.39 -13.90 10.42
CA LYS A 579 34.49 -14.09 11.37
C LYS A 579 34.52 -12.97 12.39
N ALA A 580 34.40 -11.73 11.94
CA ALA A 580 34.32 -10.57 12.83
C ALA A 580 33.10 -10.64 13.77
N MET A 581 31.95 -11.04 13.25
CA MET A 581 30.73 -11.24 14.06
C MET A 581 30.95 -12.30 15.16
N MET A 582 31.52 -13.45 14.80
CA MET A 582 31.81 -14.52 15.76
C MET A 582 32.81 -14.10 16.83
N ALA A 583 33.83 -13.31 16.47
CA ALA A 583 34.76 -12.74 17.44
C ALA A 583 34.05 -11.79 18.42
N ALA A 584 33.26 -10.84 17.90
CA ALA A 584 32.48 -9.90 18.70
C ALA A 584 31.51 -10.61 19.66
N LEU A 585 30.87 -11.70 19.23
CA LEU A 585 29.98 -12.51 20.07
C LEU A 585 30.74 -13.29 21.15
N LYS A 586 31.92 -13.83 20.82
CA LYS A 586 32.75 -14.61 21.75
C LYS A 586 33.40 -13.73 22.81
N GLU A 587 33.82 -12.54 22.44
CA GLU A 587 34.45 -11.55 23.32
C GLU A 587 33.42 -10.73 24.12
N GLY A 588 32.14 -10.85 23.77
CA GLY A 588 31.06 -10.10 24.41
C GLY A 588 31.07 -8.61 24.07
N THR A 589 31.59 -8.26 22.89
CA THR A 589 31.49 -6.91 22.28
C THR A 589 30.03 -6.57 21.97
N ILE A 590 29.22 -7.57 21.64
CA ILE A 590 27.75 -7.46 21.51
C ILE A 590 27.06 -8.56 22.32
N ALA A 591 25.80 -8.34 22.69
CA ALA A 591 25.07 -9.25 23.57
C ALA A 591 24.65 -10.55 22.88
N GLY A 592 24.29 -10.49 21.59
CA GLY A 592 23.87 -11.66 20.84
C GLY A 592 23.49 -11.38 19.39
N ALA A 593 23.26 -12.44 18.62
CA ALA A 593 22.89 -12.36 17.21
C ALA A 593 21.75 -13.32 16.83
N GLY A 594 20.82 -12.84 16.00
CA GLY A 594 19.76 -13.63 15.39
C GLY A 594 19.95 -13.71 13.88
N LEU A 595 20.08 -14.92 13.34
CA LEU A 595 20.50 -15.16 11.96
C LEU A 595 19.48 -16.07 11.27
N ASP A 596 18.74 -15.54 10.29
CA ASP A 596 17.99 -16.40 9.35
C ASP A 596 18.85 -16.82 8.16
N VAL A 597 20.01 -16.16 7.98
CA VAL A 597 20.91 -16.36 6.85
C VAL A 597 22.36 -16.46 7.33
N THR A 598 23.18 -17.24 6.64
CA THR A 598 24.59 -17.48 7.00
C THR A 598 25.49 -17.48 5.77
N ASP A 599 26.81 -17.51 5.95
CA ASP A 599 27.76 -17.75 4.85
C ASP A 599 28.78 -18.82 5.29
N PRO A 600 28.76 -20.05 4.72
CA PRO A 600 27.94 -20.50 3.60
C PRO A 600 26.50 -20.91 3.98
N GLU A 601 25.68 -21.22 2.97
CA GLU A 601 24.37 -21.88 3.10
C GLU A 601 24.33 -23.16 2.25
N PRO A 602 23.90 -24.32 2.80
CA PRO A 602 23.47 -24.54 4.19
C PRO A 602 24.63 -24.37 5.19
N LEU A 603 24.31 -23.98 6.43
CA LEU A 603 25.31 -23.87 7.49
C LEU A 603 25.86 -25.28 7.79
N PRO A 604 27.19 -25.52 7.70
CA PRO A 604 27.74 -26.86 7.87
C PRO A 604 27.43 -27.47 9.23
N ASP A 605 27.28 -28.79 9.26
CA ASP A 605 27.21 -29.55 10.49
C ASP A 605 28.46 -29.26 11.35
N ALA A 606 28.27 -29.16 12.67
CA ALA A 606 29.31 -28.81 13.64
C ALA A 606 29.93 -27.40 13.54
N HIS A 607 29.41 -26.51 12.69
CA HIS A 607 29.83 -25.09 12.66
C HIS A 607 29.73 -24.43 14.06
N PRO A 608 30.71 -23.57 14.48
CA PRO A 608 30.74 -22.99 15.83
C PRO A 608 29.48 -22.22 16.24
N LEU A 609 28.80 -21.57 15.29
CA LEU A 609 27.54 -20.84 15.55
C LEU A 609 26.47 -21.70 16.23
N TRP A 610 26.43 -23.02 15.95
CA TRP A 610 25.48 -23.94 16.59
C TRP A 610 25.65 -24.04 18.11
N LYS A 611 26.84 -23.72 18.64
CA LYS A 611 27.21 -23.88 20.06
C LYS A 611 27.24 -22.56 20.84
N MET A 612 27.04 -21.42 20.16
CA MET A 612 27.06 -20.11 20.81
C MET A 612 25.72 -19.86 21.48
N THR A 613 25.71 -19.75 22.81
CA THR A 613 24.48 -19.61 23.62
C THR A 613 23.78 -18.25 23.46
N ASN A 614 24.47 -17.27 22.90
CA ASN A 614 23.96 -15.95 22.56
C ASN A 614 23.65 -15.78 21.06
N VAL A 615 23.52 -16.90 20.33
CA VAL A 615 23.15 -16.90 18.91
C VAL A 615 21.89 -17.74 18.69
N VAL A 616 21.00 -17.22 17.84
CA VAL A 616 19.86 -17.99 17.30
C VAL A 616 20.04 -18.09 15.81
N VAL A 617 19.98 -19.30 15.27
CA VAL A 617 20.03 -19.56 13.83
C VAL A 617 18.72 -20.20 13.38
N SER A 618 18.13 -19.69 12.30
CA SER A 618 17.06 -20.36 11.55
C SER A 618 17.51 -20.67 10.12
N PRO A 619 16.99 -21.74 9.49
CA PRO A 619 17.52 -22.25 8.22
C PRO A 619 16.93 -21.51 7.02
N HIS A 620 17.13 -20.20 6.92
CA HIS A 620 16.62 -19.35 5.82
C HIS A 620 15.12 -19.55 5.57
N ILE A 621 14.36 -19.59 6.67
CA ILE A 621 12.93 -19.92 6.66
C ILE A 621 12.06 -18.66 6.63
N GLY A 622 12.61 -17.49 6.91
CA GLY A 622 11.86 -16.24 7.07
C GLY A 622 11.00 -15.88 5.85
N GLY A 623 11.41 -16.29 4.64
CA GLY A 623 10.63 -16.12 3.41
C GLY A 623 9.43 -17.06 3.24
N GLN A 624 9.30 -18.12 4.04
CA GLN A 624 8.28 -19.15 3.87
C GLN A 624 7.06 -18.90 4.78
N SER A 625 5.88 -18.76 4.18
CA SER A 625 4.59 -18.75 4.92
C SER A 625 3.43 -19.15 4.00
N ASN A 626 2.29 -19.51 4.61
CA ASN A 626 1.04 -19.75 3.88
C ASN A 626 0.57 -18.48 3.13
N GLY A 627 0.65 -17.31 3.77
CA GLY A 627 0.25 -16.02 3.17
C GLY A 627 1.16 -15.55 2.03
N ALA A 628 2.48 -15.78 2.12
CA ALA A 628 3.41 -15.35 1.08
C ALA A 628 3.15 -16.02 -0.27
N ARG A 629 2.76 -17.31 -0.27
CA ARG A 629 2.46 -18.07 -1.50
C ARG A 629 1.24 -17.53 -2.25
N ASP A 630 0.22 -17.08 -1.53
CA ASP A 630 -0.97 -16.47 -2.13
C ASP A 630 -0.65 -15.10 -2.72
N ARG A 631 0.03 -14.24 -1.96
CA ARG A 631 0.46 -12.92 -2.45
C ARG A 631 1.34 -13.02 -3.69
N ALA A 632 2.31 -13.93 -3.70
CA ALA A 632 3.18 -14.16 -4.85
C ALA A 632 2.40 -14.65 -6.08
N TRP A 633 1.39 -15.52 -5.88
CA TRP A 633 0.52 -15.97 -6.97
C TRP A 633 -0.29 -14.83 -7.57
N ARG A 634 -0.83 -13.95 -6.74
CA ARG A 634 -1.61 -12.79 -7.17
C ARG A 634 -0.76 -11.80 -7.97
N LEU A 635 0.47 -11.51 -7.54
CA LEU A 635 1.44 -10.71 -8.31
C LEU A 635 1.80 -11.38 -9.64
N PHE A 636 2.11 -12.67 -9.63
CA PHE A 636 2.45 -13.44 -10.82
C PHE A 636 1.34 -13.35 -11.88
N ARG A 637 0.10 -13.59 -11.46
CA ARG A 637 -1.07 -13.55 -12.33
C ARG A 637 -1.32 -12.15 -12.89
N GLU A 638 -1.14 -11.13 -12.05
CA GLU A 638 -1.29 -9.73 -12.47
C GLU A 638 -0.20 -9.31 -13.47
N ASN A 639 1.05 -9.74 -13.29
CA ASN A 639 2.10 -9.47 -14.27
C ASN A 639 1.84 -10.17 -15.61
N VAL A 640 1.25 -11.37 -15.62
CA VAL A 640 0.82 -12.02 -16.87
C VAL A 640 -0.24 -11.16 -17.58
N ARG A 641 -1.24 -10.64 -16.84
CA ARG A 641 -2.25 -9.72 -17.40
C ARG A 641 -1.62 -8.44 -17.95
N ARG A 642 -0.71 -7.82 -17.18
CA ARG A 642 -0.02 -6.58 -17.58
C ARG A 642 0.83 -6.80 -18.82
N PHE A 643 1.55 -7.92 -18.87
CA PHE A 643 2.37 -8.30 -20.02
C PHE A 643 1.52 -8.48 -21.28
N THR A 644 0.37 -9.14 -21.17
CA THR A 644 -0.54 -9.35 -22.32
C THR A 644 -1.20 -8.06 -22.78
N ALA A 645 -1.50 -7.16 -21.85
CA ALA A 645 -2.07 -5.84 -22.14
C ALA A 645 -1.02 -4.80 -22.58
N GLY A 646 0.27 -5.11 -22.50
CA GLY A 646 1.33 -4.17 -22.83
C GLY A 646 1.53 -3.06 -21.79
N GLU A 647 1.09 -3.31 -20.56
CA GLU A 647 1.15 -2.40 -19.42
C GLU A 647 2.53 -2.48 -18.71
N PRO A 648 2.84 -1.54 -17.79
CA PRO A 648 4.02 -1.66 -16.95
C PRO A 648 3.92 -2.91 -16.07
N LEU A 649 4.99 -3.70 -16.00
CA LEU A 649 5.07 -4.84 -15.09
C LEU A 649 5.34 -4.37 -13.67
N LEU A 650 4.91 -5.15 -12.69
CA LEU A 650 5.14 -4.90 -11.27
C LEU A 650 6.46 -5.53 -10.81
N CYS A 651 7.11 -4.91 -9.82
CA CYS A 651 8.37 -5.37 -9.22
C CYS A 651 9.50 -5.59 -10.25
N VAL A 652 9.66 -4.65 -11.18
CA VAL A 652 10.77 -4.66 -12.14
C VAL A 652 12.09 -4.42 -11.43
N VAL A 653 13.06 -5.29 -11.69
CA VAL A 653 14.41 -5.26 -11.12
C VAL A 653 15.28 -4.29 -11.91
N ASP A 654 16.01 -3.42 -11.21
CA ASP A 654 17.09 -2.65 -11.82
C ASP A 654 18.32 -3.57 -11.96
N LYS A 655 18.49 -4.19 -13.12
CA LYS A 655 19.56 -5.18 -13.37
C LYS A 655 20.98 -4.63 -13.17
N GLN A 656 21.17 -3.31 -13.24
CA GLN A 656 22.48 -2.69 -13.04
C GLN A 656 22.78 -2.50 -11.55
N LYS A 657 21.77 -2.13 -10.75
CA LYS A 657 21.89 -2.04 -9.29
C LYS A 657 21.80 -3.39 -8.59
N GLY A 658 21.10 -4.33 -9.22
CA GLY A 658 20.91 -5.69 -8.77
C GLY A 658 19.76 -5.91 -7.78
N TYR A 659 18.76 -5.02 -7.74
CA TYR A 659 17.58 -5.17 -6.87
C TYR A 659 16.33 -4.42 -7.34
#